data_AF-A0A380WSZ6-F1
#
_entry.id   AF-A0A380WSZ6-F1
#
_cell.length_a   1.000
_cell.length_b   1.000
_cell.length_c   1.000
_cell.angle_alpha   90.00
_cell.angle_beta   90.00
_cell.angle_gamma   90.00
#
_symmetry.space_group_name_H-M   'P 1'
#
loop_
_entity.id
_entity.type
_entity.pdbx_description
1 polymer ?
#
loop_
_entity_poly.entity_id
_entity_poly.type
_entity_poly.pdbx_seq_one_letter_code
_entity_poly.pdbx_strand_id
1 'polypeptide(L)'
;MIIAHKDENGREQSLFKHLINVGNASFNLGKQLDIEYMSLLVGLLHDLGKADPLFQDKIKNNKNTSVNHSSAGAKYLYQIYCDIGDEDEKFKSPMCQSYTEILMYAIEAHHRVFDIGTYNKQVINSIYKRLEYDSLNRKYSYNLVRNYANSIIDEYCNKKYKLSIEETFTKGFEEYKNIIEKLELGKSDNPDIDFNYYNHCIIRLILSILKNEDIYDTINAYEKIIDKKTYDENQAVIEYFYQQIEAEYGSYPPPTSDINKVRASIVDVIRSRYDTDSNGIYKLDLPTGAGKTKLSLLYSLHQMKNNHKNKMIYIAPFLSILEQNAYEYRKTLANDKYILEHHSNVVDNTPFDNEDNDDDNIAAMKEYIIESWDQLVILSTMVQFSNTLFKSRSSNLRRFYNLSNSVIILDEVQSLPDEMTHIFNLMLNFISKVMNSVIILCSATQPSLDHDSISHKIIYGGSNNEDYNLIQLDDRQKQIFDRVDVSLLNEGKESRLTDIYNSVLGDKQKSTLIILNTKKSVMNLYEMFEEAMDDTSNLYYLTTNMCPKHRLDIINEIKNKLNSDIDVIVISTSLIEAGVNLDFRRLYRSYAGFDSIIQAVGRCNREGKYDKGEAYLVNLDKDDEKLGNLKSIENKKNITKKVLDNYDGNFDIEDLNKRYYAKLFSNLDDLDKKVADNKTLLDLLSFNKEIRQSGDMEGINAQALKEASDQFNLIEDSSESVIVYYGESFALIEELIAAIEEFRGYDGNKEKINEIKILLNKLQPYTISIYNLNDFEDKLVKIDGLDAFGIKILNESNYDEKVGLTEESKLESFLI
;
A
#
# COMPACT_ATOMS: atom_id res chain seq x y z
N MET A 1 -25.47 -24.66 -28.42
CA MET A 1 -25.07 -23.81 -27.28
C MET A 1 -23.57 -23.54 -27.37
N ILE A 2 -23.17 -22.26 -27.32
CA ILE A 2 -21.76 -21.84 -27.23
C ILE A 2 -21.41 -21.77 -25.74
N ILE A 3 -20.29 -22.38 -25.34
CA ILE A 3 -19.87 -22.55 -23.94
C ILE A 3 -18.80 -21.53 -23.59
N ALA A 4 -18.91 -20.88 -22.42
CA ALA A 4 -17.85 -20.05 -21.85
C ALA A 4 -16.97 -20.81 -20.86
N HIS A 5 -17.58 -21.59 -19.96
CA HIS A 5 -16.90 -22.35 -18.91
C HIS A 5 -17.45 -23.77 -18.82
N LYS A 6 -16.56 -24.71 -18.49
CA LYS A 6 -16.88 -26.10 -18.20
C LYS A 6 -16.03 -26.58 -17.03
N ASP A 7 -16.65 -27.03 -15.95
CA ASP A 7 -15.93 -27.54 -14.77
C ASP A 7 -15.53 -29.02 -14.91
N GLU A 8 -14.86 -29.55 -13.89
CA GLU A 8 -14.40 -30.95 -13.86
C GLU A 8 -15.57 -31.95 -13.77
N ASN A 9 -16.70 -31.53 -13.20
CA ASN A 9 -17.94 -32.31 -13.10
C ASN A 9 -18.77 -32.27 -14.40
N GLY A 10 -18.29 -31.58 -15.43
CA GLY A 10 -18.95 -31.47 -16.73
C GLY A 10 -20.14 -30.50 -16.76
N ARG A 11 -20.35 -29.68 -15.72
CA ARG A 11 -21.32 -28.58 -15.73
C ARG A 11 -20.84 -27.50 -16.69
N GLU A 12 -21.76 -26.92 -17.45
CA GLU A 12 -21.44 -25.96 -18.51
C GLU A 12 -22.19 -24.64 -18.32
N GLN A 13 -21.49 -23.52 -18.46
CA GLN A 13 -22.07 -22.18 -18.53
C GLN A 13 -22.06 -21.68 -19.97
N SER A 14 -23.21 -21.23 -20.48
CA SER A 14 -23.29 -20.68 -21.84
C SER A 14 -22.56 -19.33 -21.94
N LEU A 15 -21.91 -19.06 -23.08
CA LEU A 15 -21.25 -17.79 -23.34
C LEU A 15 -22.20 -16.59 -23.20
N PHE A 16 -23.43 -16.71 -23.72
CA PHE A 16 -24.42 -15.64 -23.59
C PHE A 16 -24.68 -15.28 -22.12
N LYS A 17 -24.96 -16.28 -21.27
CA LYS A 17 -25.20 -16.08 -19.84
C LYS A 17 -24.01 -15.41 -19.13
N HIS A 18 -22.80 -15.87 -19.42
CA HIS A 18 -21.58 -15.31 -18.85
C HIS A 18 -21.40 -13.83 -19.24
N LEU A 19 -21.44 -13.51 -20.54
CA LEU A 19 -21.27 -12.14 -21.04
C LEU A 19 -22.32 -11.19 -20.47
N ILE A 20 -23.60 -11.58 -20.39
CA ILE A 20 -24.63 -10.72 -19.80
C ILE A 20 -24.49 -10.58 -18.28
N ASN A 21 -24.05 -11.63 -17.57
CA ASN A 21 -23.85 -11.58 -16.13
C ASN A 21 -22.73 -10.59 -15.79
N VAL A 22 -21.57 -10.76 -16.44
CA VAL A 22 -20.42 -9.85 -16.30
C VAL A 22 -20.78 -8.44 -16.77
N GLY A 23 -21.42 -8.30 -17.95
CA GLY A 23 -21.84 -6.99 -18.47
C GLY A 23 -22.79 -6.23 -17.53
N ASN A 24 -23.83 -6.90 -17.00
CA ASN A 24 -24.76 -6.28 -16.06
C ASN A 24 -24.10 -5.92 -14.72
N ALA A 25 -23.24 -6.80 -14.22
CA ALA A 25 -22.53 -6.56 -12.96
C ALA A 25 -21.55 -5.38 -13.11
N SER A 26 -20.77 -5.35 -14.19
CA SER A 26 -19.89 -4.24 -14.54
C SER A 26 -20.66 -2.93 -14.74
N PHE A 27 -21.83 -2.95 -15.39
CA PHE A 27 -22.70 -1.78 -15.51
C PHE A 27 -23.11 -1.25 -14.12
N ASN A 28 -23.54 -2.13 -13.21
CA ASN A 28 -23.98 -1.72 -11.87
C ASN A 28 -22.85 -1.17 -11.00
N LEU A 29 -21.63 -1.70 -11.13
CA LEU A 29 -20.45 -1.16 -10.46
C LEU A 29 -20.04 0.18 -11.08
N GLY A 30 -19.96 0.26 -12.41
CA GLY A 30 -19.61 1.48 -13.13
C GLY A 30 -20.59 2.63 -12.88
N LYS A 31 -21.87 2.33 -12.68
CA LYS A 31 -22.91 3.32 -12.35
C LYS A 31 -22.65 4.06 -11.04
N GLN A 32 -21.91 3.47 -10.11
CA GLN A 32 -21.55 4.15 -8.85
C GLN A 32 -20.48 5.25 -9.06
N LEU A 33 -19.91 5.31 -10.27
CA LEU A 33 -18.79 6.16 -10.66
C LEU A 33 -19.09 6.95 -11.95
N ASP A 34 -20.32 6.92 -12.45
CA ASP A 34 -20.74 7.53 -13.73
C ASP A 34 -19.97 7.00 -14.97
N ILE A 35 -19.62 5.70 -14.96
CA ILE A 35 -18.92 5.01 -16.06
C ILE A 35 -19.61 3.68 -16.45
N GLU A 36 -20.93 3.63 -16.30
CA GLU A 36 -21.71 2.42 -16.50
C GLU A 36 -21.65 1.86 -17.93
N TYR A 37 -21.60 2.71 -18.96
CA TYR A 37 -21.60 2.26 -20.35
C TYR A 37 -20.20 1.82 -20.80
N MET A 38 -19.15 2.51 -20.37
CA MET A 38 -17.76 2.03 -20.53
C MET A 38 -17.60 0.63 -19.93
N SER A 39 -18.09 0.45 -18.70
CA SER A 39 -17.99 -0.82 -17.96
C SER A 39 -18.86 -1.93 -18.57
N LEU A 40 -20.05 -1.58 -19.08
CA LEU A 40 -20.94 -2.50 -19.79
C LEU A 40 -20.29 -3.04 -21.07
N LEU A 41 -19.69 -2.17 -21.89
CA LEU A 41 -19.05 -2.55 -23.15
C LEU A 41 -17.94 -3.57 -22.94
N VAL A 42 -17.02 -3.30 -22.00
CA VAL A 42 -15.94 -4.26 -21.73
C VAL A 42 -16.48 -5.58 -21.19
N GLY A 43 -17.49 -5.55 -20.30
CA GLY A 43 -18.10 -6.76 -19.76
C GLY A 43 -18.78 -7.63 -20.82
N LEU A 44 -19.52 -7.02 -21.75
CA LEU A 44 -20.22 -7.73 -22.82
C LEU A 44 -19.27 -8.28 -23.91
N LEU A 45 -18.08 -7.67 -24.07
CA LEU A 45 -17.20 -7.97 -25.20
C LEU A 45 -15.92 -8.73 -24.83
N HIS A 46 -15.51 -8.77 -23.56
CA HIS A 46 -14.19 -9.28 -23.16
C HIS A 46 -13.89 -10.70 -23.66
N ASP A 47 -14.89 -11.57 -23.64
CA ASP A 47 -14.77 -13.01 -23.94
C ASP A 47 -15.42 -13.42 -25.27
N LEU A 48 -15.72 -12.44 -26.13
CA LEU A 48 -16.46 -12.67 -27.37
C LEU A 48 -15.78 -13.69 -28.29
N GLY A 49 -14.45 -13.78 -28.26
CA GLY A 49 -13.69 -14.74 -29.07
C GLY A 49 -13.94 -16.20 -28.72
N LYS A 50 -14.56 -16.50 -27.57
CA LYS A 50 -14.99 -17.87 -27.22
C LYS A 50 -16.07 -18.41 -28.17
N ALA A 51 -16.73 -17.55 -28.94
CA ALA A 51 -17.68 -17.97 -29.98
C ALA A 51 -17.02 -18.65 -31.19
N ASP A 52 -15.70 -18.54 -31.34
CA ASP A 52 -14.96 -19.18 -32.42
C ASP A 52 -15.03 -20.72 -32.33
N PRO A 53 -15.23 -21.44 -33.47
CA PRO A 53 -15.27 -22.90 -33.47
C PRO A 53 -14.01 -23.59 -32.91
N LEU A 54 -12.81 -23.02 -33.08
CA LEU A 54 -11.58 -23.60 -32.51
C LEU A 54 -11.60 -23.52 -30.99
N PHE A 55 -12.13 -22.43 -30.43
CA PHE A 55 -12.25 -22.29 -28.98
C PHE A 55 -13.30 -23.26 -28.42
N GLN A 56 -14.42 -23.44 -29.14
CA GLN A 56 -15.44 -24.42 -28.76
C GLN A 56 -14.91 -25.86 -28.82
N ASP A 57 -14.06 -26.20 -29.80
CA ASP A 57 -13.39 -27.50 -29.87
C ASP A 57 -12.39 -27.69 -28.71
N LYS A 58 -11.60 -26.65 -28.39
CA LYS A 58 -10.71 -26.64 -27.22
C LYS A 58 -11.46 -26.97 -25.91
N ILE A 59 -12.57 -26.28 -25.63
CA ILE A 59 -13.35 -26.51 -24.41
C ILE A 59 -13.91 -27.94 -24.35
N LYS A 60 -14.38 -28.48 -25.48
CA LYS A 60 -15.10 -29.75 -25.52
C LYS A 60 -14.18 -30.97 -25.60
N ASN A 61 -13.11 -30.87 -26.38
CA ASN A 61 -12.35 -32.03 -26.84
C ASN A 61 -10.85 -31.96 -26.55
N ASN A 62 -10.26 -30.75 -26.42
CA ASN A 62 -8.80 -30.61 -26.41
C ASN A 62 -8.32 -29.45 -25.51
N LYS A 63 -8.27 -29.68 -24.20
CA LYS A 63 -7.90 -28.62 -23.22
C LYS A 63 -6.48 -28.05 -23.41
N ASN A 64 -5.60 -28.75 -24.13
CA ASN A 64 -4.18 -28.40 -24.28
C ASN A 64 -3.84 -27.49 -25.47
N THR A 65 -4.82 -27.07 -26.30
CA THR A 65 -4.58 -26.13 -27.41
C THR A 65 -4.72 -24.68 -26.96
N SER A 66 -3.76 -23.83 -27.33
CA SER A 66 -3.87 -22.37 -27.16
C SER A 66 -4.67 -21.78 -28.33
N VAL A 67 -5.73 -21.04 -28.00
CA VAL A 67 -6.58 -20.33 -28.96
C VAL A 67 -6.78 -18.94 -28.41
N ASN A 68 -6.47 -17.90 -29.20
CA ASN A 68 -6.74 -16.51 -28.81
C ASN A 68 -8.26 -16.29 -28.79
N HIS A 69 -8.78 -15.88 -27.64
CA HIS A 69 -10.17 -15.45 -27.49
C HIS A 69 -10.30 -14.01 -26.99
N SER A 70 -9.24 -13.42 -26.43
CA SER A 70 -9.28 -12.11 -25.78
C SER A 70 -9.21 -10.91 -26.75
N SER A 71 -8.74 -11.11 -27.98
CA SER A 71 -8.59 -10.00 -28.95
C SER A 71 -9.84 -9.75 -29.81
N ALA A 72 -10.78 -10.71 -29.87
CA ALA A 72 -11.92 -10.62 -30.77
C ALA A 72 -12.91 -9.51 -30.38
N GLY A 73 -13.12 -9.31 -29.08
CA GLY A 73 -13.96 -8.22 -28.56
C GLY A 73 -13.41 -6.84 -28.87
N ALA A 74 -12.08 -6.66 -28.73
CA ALA A 74 -11.42 -5.41 -29.07
C ALA A 74 -11.49 -5.11 -30.57
N LYS A 75 -11.37 -6.14 -31.43
CA LYS A 75 -11.56 -6.00 -32.87
C LYS A 75 -12.99 -5.58 -33.24
N TYR A 76 -13.98 -6.15 -32.56
CA TYR A 76 -15.38 -5.77 -32.75
C TYR A 76 -15.64 -4.31 -32.31
N LEU A 77 -15.08 -3.91 -31.17
CA LEU A 77 -15.16 -2.53 -30.69
C LEU A 77 -14.48 -1.54 -31.63
N TYR A 78 -13.32 -1.89 -32.19
CA TYR A 78 -12.63 -1.05 -33.17
C TYR A 78 -13.45 -0.86 -34.45
N GLN A 79 -14.19 -1.89 -34.88
CA GLN A 79 -15.12 -1.76 -36.01
C GLN A 79 -16.26 -0.78 -35.70
N ILE A 80 -16.86 -0.87 -34.51
CA ILE A 80 -17.88 0.10 -34.05
C ILE A 80 -17.31 1.53 -34.10
N TYR A 81 -16.10 1.73 -33.59
CA TYR A 81 -15.42 3.02 -33.65
C TYR A 81 -15.22 3.53 -35.08
N CYS A 82 -14.78 2.68 -36.00
CA CYS A 82 -14.61 3.04 -37.41
C CYS A 82 -15.95 3.38 -38.08
N ASP A 83 -16.97 2.54 -37.90
CA ASP A 83 -18.30 2.69 -38.50
C ASP A 83 -18.93 4.02 -38.03
N ILE A 84 -18.92 4.28 -36.72
CA ILE A 84 -19.40 5.55 -36.14
C ILE A 84 -18.59 6.76 -36.63
N GLY A 85 -17.27 6.62 -36.72
CA GLY A 85 -16.41 7.70 -37.21
C GLY A 85 -16.73 8.07 -38.66
N ASP A 86 -16.99 7.09 -39.51
CA ASP A 86 -17.36 7.33 -40.91
C ASP A 86 -18.72 8.01 -41.07
N GLU A 87 -19.61 7.86 -40.10
CA GLU A 87 -20.90 8.56 -40.05
C GLU A 87 -20.80 9.97 -39.44
N ASP A 88 -19.96 10.18 -38.42
CA ASP A 88 -19.83 11.45 -37.69
C ASP A 88 -18.37 11.76 -37.32
N GLU A 89 -17.82 12.80 -37.96
CA GLU A 89 -16.42 13.23 -37.79
C GLU A 89 -16.03 13.55 -36.34
N LYS A 90 -16.97 13.87 -35.44
CA LYS A 90 -16.66 14.15 -34.03
C LYS A 90 -15.99 12.96 -33.33
N PHE A 91 -16.26 11.74 -33.80
CA PHE A 91 -15.66 10.51 -33.27
C PHE A 91 -14.31 10.18 -33.92
N LYS A 92 -13.83 10.95 -34.90
CA LYS A 92 -12.45 10.86 -35.41
C LYS A 92 -11.45 11.69 -34.58
N SER A 93 -11.86 12.19 -33.41
CA SER A 93 -11.00 13.00 -32.54
C SER A 93 -9.94 12.15 -31.80
N PRO A 94 -8.76 12.74 -31.49
CA PRO A 94 -7.75 12.08 -30.65
C PRO A 94 -8.30 11.57 -29.32
N MET A 95 -9.24 12.30 -28.72
CA MET A 95 -9.87 11.92 -27.46
C MET A 95 -10.74 10.66 -27.62
N CYS A 96 -11.49 10.53 -28.73
CA CYS A 96 -12.29 9.33 -29.02
C CYS A 96 -11.39 8.12 -29.34
N GLN A 97 -10.28 8.35 -30.04
CA GLN A 97 -9.30 7.30 -30.28
C GLN A 97 -8.68 6.80 -28.97
N SER A 98 -8.27 7.69 -28.08
CA SER A 98 -7.73 7.33 -26.77
C SER A 98 -8.75 6.55 -25.92
N TYR A 99 -10.01 7.01 -25.89
CA TYR A 99 -11.13 6.29 -25.27
C TYR A 99 -11.28 4.86 -25.82
N THR A 100 -11.26 4.71 -27.14
CA THR A 100 -11.40 3.42 -27.81
C THR A 100 -10.26 2.48 -27.44
N GLU A 101 -9.01 2.97 -27.47
CA GLU A 101 -7.82 2.21 -27.08
C GLU A 101 -7.86 1.75 -25.62
N ILE A 102 -8.39 2.58 -24.70
CA ILE A 102 -8.55 2.22 -23.28
C ILE A 102 -9.48 1.01 -23.14
N LEU A 103 -10.63 1.02 -23.81
CA LEU A 103 -11.59 -0.09 -23.78
C LEU A 103 -11.05 -1.34 -24.46
N MET A 104 -10.39 -1.18 -25.62
CA MET A 104 -9.71 -2.28 -26.31
C MET A 104 -8.65 -2.92 -25.41
N TYR A 105 -7.83 -2.11 -24.74
CA TYR A 105 -6.83 -2.61 -23.81
C TYR A 105 -7.47 -3.41 -22.68
N ALA A 106 -8.52 -2.89 -22.04
CA ALA A 106 -9.21 -3.60 -20.95
C ALA A 106 -9.75 -4.96 -21.42
N ILE A 107 -10.33 -5.02 -22.63
CA ILE A 107 -10.77 -6.27 -23.26
C ILE A 107 -9.58 -7.21 -23.52
N GLU A 108 -8.46 -6.74 -24.08
CA GLU A 108 -7.35 -7.62 -24.43
C GLU A 108 -6.52 -8.08 -23.22
N ALA A 109 -6.52 -7.30 -22.14
CA ALA A 109 -5.68 -7.49 -20.95
C ALA A 109 -6.39 -8.21 -19.79
N HIS A 110 -7.66 -8.63 -19.96
CA HIS A 110 -8.44 -9.26 -18.88
C HIS A 110 -7.77 -10.51 -18.28
N HIS A 111 -6.96 -11.25 -19.04
CA HIS A 111 -6.12 -12.32 -18.50
C HIS A 111 -4.71 -11.88 -18.09
N ARG A 112 -4.06 -11.01 -18.88
CA ARG A 112 -2.67 -10.58 -18.63
C ARG A 112 -2.41 -9.17 -19.16
N VAL A 113 -1.92 -8.30 -18.29
CA VAL A 113 -1.46 -6.93 -18.60
C VAL A 113 -0.24 -6.98 -19.52
N PHE A 114 -0.15 -6.03 -20.44
CA PHE A 114 0.93 -5.88 -21.41
C PHE A 114 1.28 -4.40 -21.65
N ASP A 115 2.45 -4.13 -22.22
CA ASP A 115 2.87 -2.77 -22.59
C ASP A 115 2.21 -2.35 -23.90
N ILE A 116 1.65 -1.14 -23.93
CA ILE A 116 0.96 -0.60 -25.12
C ILE A 116 2.00 -0.31 -26.20
N GLY A 117 2.98 0.54 -25.90
CA GLY A 117 4.11 0.80 -26.79
C GLY A 117 5.27 -0.15 -26.55
N THR A 118 5.76 -0.81 -27.61
CA THR A 118 6.97 -1.66 -27.54
C THR A 118 7.90 -1.38 -28.71
N TYR A 119 9.22 -1.56 -28.51
CA TYR A 119 10.19 -1.47 -29.58
C TYR A 119 10.65 -2.87 -30.02
N ASN A 120 10.44 -3.21 -31.29
CA ASN A 120 10.96 -4.44 -31.90
C ASN A 120 11.33 -4.18 -33.37
N LYS A 121 12.55 -3.66 -33.59
CA LYS A 121 13.05 -3.13 -34.89
C LYS A 121 12.31 -1.91 -35.43
N GLN A 122 11.05 -1.75 -35.06
CA GLN A 122 10.18 -0.59 -35.24
C GLN A 122 9.32 -0.41 -33.98
N VAL A 123 8.74 0.77 -33.80
CA VAL A 123 7.76 1.00 -32.76
C VAL A 123 6.46 0.27 -33.12
N ILE A 124 5.90 -0.45 -32.15
CA ILE A 124 4.67 -1.23 -32.31
C ILE A 124 3.73 -0.88 -31.18
N ASN A 125 2.48 -0.55 -31.54
CA ASN A 125 1.39 -0.54 -30.59
C ASN A 125 0.79 -1.96 -30.46
N SER A 126 0.95 -2.55 -29.27
CA SER A 126 0.51 -3.90 -28.96
C SER A 126 -1.00 -4.09 -29.08
N ILE A 127 -1.81 -3.04 -28.88
CA ILE A 127 -3.27 -3.09 -29.02
C ILE A 127 -3.60 -3.41 -30.49
N TYR A 128 -3.09 -2.61 -31.42
CA TYR A 128 -3.35 -2.80 -32.86
C TYR A 128 -2.75 -4.10 -33.40
N LYS A 129 -1.52 -4.44 -32.97
CA LYS A 129 -0.90 -5.73 -33.34
C LYS A 129 -1.76 -6.94 -32.93
N ARG A 130 -2.44 -6.85 -31.79
CA ARG A 130 -3.31 -7.94 -31.30
C ARG A 130 -4.60 -8.07 -32.10
N LEU A 131 -5.04 -7.06 -32.84
CA LEU A 131 -6.20 -7.14 -33.74
C LEU A 131 -5.95 -8.03 -34.97
N GLU A 132 -4.69 -8.23 -35.35
CA GLU A 132 -4.29 -9.05 -36.51
C GLU A 132 -4.27 -10.57 -36.20
N TYR A 133 -4.68 -10.99 -35.00
CA TYR A 133 -4.56 -12.37 -34.52
C TYR A 133 -5.18 -13.44 -35.45
N ASP A 134 -6.28 -13.12 -36.14
CA ASP A 134 -7.00 -14.02 -37.06
C ASP A 134 -6.32 -14.11 -38.44
N SER A 135 -5.67 -13.03 -38.89
CA SER A 135 -4.83 -13.05 -40.10
C SER A 135 -3.65 -14.02 -39.97
N LEU A 136 -3.16 -14.22 -38.74
CA LEU A 136 -2.07 -15.14 -38.39
C LEU A 136 -2.53 -16.59 -38.30
N ASN A 137 -3.82 -16.84 -38.04
CA ASN A 137 -4.40 -18.17 -37.95
C ASN A 137 -5.60 -18.34 -38.88
N ARG A 138 -5.36 -18.80 -40.11
CA ARG A 138 -6.38 -19.01 -41.15
C ARG A 138 -7.55 -19.93 -40.77
N LYS A 139 -7.44 -20.68 -39.66
CA LYS A 139 -8.53 -21.53 -39.15
C LYS A 139 -9.49 -20.79 -38.23
N TYR A 140 -9.12 -19.60 -37.75
CA TYR A 140 -9.99 -18.74 -36.93
C TYR A 140 -11.05 -18.07 -37.81
N SER A 141 -12.28 -17.97 -37.31
CA SER A 141 -13.41 -17.39 -38.06
C SER A 141 -13.99 -16.17 -37.37
N TYR A 142 -13.36 -15.00 -37.57
CA TYR A 142 -13.84 -13.74 -37.00
C TYR A 142 -15.26 -13.37 -37.47
N ASN A 143 -15.64 -13.71 -38.71
CA ASN A 143 -17.00 -13.47 -39.21
C ASN A 143 -18.07 -14.17 -38.36
N LEU A 144 -17.81 -15.38 -37.85
CA LEU A 144 -18.76 -16.07 -36.97
C LEU A 144 -18.88 -15.37 -35.62
N VAL A 145 -17.75 -14.91 -35.08
CA VAL A 145 -17.71 -14.13 -33.83
C VAL A 145 -18.46 -12.80 -33.97
N ARG A 146 -18.23 -12.08 -35.08
CA ARG A 146 -18.95 -10.83 -35.41
C ARG A 146 -20.45 -11.06 -35.56
N ASN A 147 -20.86 -12.12 -36.27
CA ASN A 147 -22.27 -12.46 -36.42
C ASN A 147 -22.93 -12.81 -35.08
N TYR A 148 -22.21 -13.50 -34.20
CA TYR A 148 -22.67 -13.78 -32.85
C TYR A 148 -22.89 -12.48 -32.06
N ALA A 149 -21.93 -11.54 -32.12
CA ALA A 149 -22.06 -10.23 -31.46
C ALA A 149 -23.26 -9.43 -31.99
N ASN A 150 -23.36 -9.25 -33.31
CA ASN A 150 -24.43 -8.47 -33.94
C ASN A 150 -25.83 -9.03 -33.65
N SER A 151 -25.97 -10.36 -33.60
CA SER A 151 -27.28 -10.97 -33.40
C SER A 151 -27.71 -11.00 -31.93
N ILE A 152 -26.77 -11.18 -30.99
CA ILE A 152 -27.13 -11.48 -29.60
C ILE A 152 -26.81 -10.32 -28.66
N ILE A 153 -25.64 -9.70 -28.80
CA ILE A 153 -25.22 -8.62 -27.90
C ILE A 153 -26.03 -7.36 -28.19
N ASP A 154 -26.15 -6.98 -29.47
CA ASP A 154 -26.92 -5.79 -29.85
C ASP A 154 -28.43 -5.97 -29.56
N GLU A 155 -29.01 -7.14 -29.82
CA GLU A 155 -30.40 -7.45 -29.43
C GLU A 155 -30.58 -7.34 -27.91
N TYR A 156 -29.63 -7.85 -27.13
CA TYR A 156 -29.68 -7.77 -25.68
C TYR A 156 -29.61 -6.32 -25.17
N CYS A 157 -28.66 -5.53 -25.70
CA CYS A 157 -28.53 -4.11 -25.37
C CYS A 157 -29.82 -3.34 -25.66
N ASN A 158 -30.38 -3.53 -26.85
CA ASN A 158 -31.64 -2.90 -27.27
C ASN A 158 -32.80 -3.30 -26.35
N LYS A 159 -32.88 -4.57 -25.95
CA LYS A 159 -33.96 -5.07 -25.09
C LYS A 159 -33.85 -4.55 -23.66
N LYS A 160 -32.66 -4.65 -23.05
CA LYS A 160 -32.38 -4.40 -21.63
C LYS A 160 -32.15 -2.92 -21.33
N TYR A 161 -31.33 -2.25 -22.13
CA TYR A 161 -30.86 -0.87 -21.91
C TYR A 161 -31.53 0.15 -22.82
N LYS A 162 -32.30 -0.29 -23.82
CA LYS A 162 -32.95 0.58 -24.83
C LYS A 162 -31.94 1.38 -25.65
N LEU A 163 -30.80 0.76 -25.93
CA LEU A 163 -29.71 1.34 -26.70
C LEU A 163 -29.13 0.27 -27.65
N SER A 164 -28.71 0.68 -28.83
CA SER A 164 -27.81 -0.13 -29.65
C SER A 164 -26.41 -0.18 -29.02
N ILE A 165 -25.56 -1.08 -29.52
CA ILE A 165 -24.15 -1.13 -29.11
C ILE A 165 -23.39 0.15 -29.48
N GLU A 166 -23.74 0.79 -30.60
CA GLU A 166 -23.16 2.05 -31.07
C GLU A 166 -23.59 3.24 -30.20
N GLU A 167 -24.88 3.29 -29.80
CA GLU A 167 -25.38 4.27 -28.85
C GLU A 167 -24.74 4.08 -27.46
N THR A 168 -24.50 2.84 -27.06
CA THR A 168 -23.79 2.50 -25.82
C THR A 168 -22.34 3.00 -25.87
N PHE A 169 -21.63 2.79 -27.00
CA PHE A 169 -20.30 3.34 -27.24
C PHE A 169 -20.29 4.87 -27.17
N THR A 170 -21.25 5.52 -27.81
CA THR A 170 -21.38 6.99 -27.80
C THR A 170 -21.58 7.53 -26.39
N LYS A 171 -22.44 6.89 -25.58
CA LYS A 171 -22.61 7.29 -24.18
C LYS A 171 -21.35 7.06 -23.35
N GLY A 172 -20.65 5.95 -23.56
CA GLY A 172 -19.37 5.71 -22.89
C GLY A 172 -18.30 6.73 -23.26
N PHE A 173 -18.32 7.30 -24.48
CA PHE A 173 -17.43 8.39 -24.84
C PHE A 173 -17.76 9.70 -24.09
N GLU A 174 -19.04 9.99 -23.85
CA GLU A 174 -19.44 11.13 -23.00
C GLU A 174 -19.05 10.90 -21.53
N GLU A 175 -19.16 9.67 -21.01
CA GLU A 175 -18.64 9.32 -19.68
C GLU A 175 -17.13 9.60 -19.59
N TYR A 176 -16.36 9.17 -20.58
CA TYR A 176 -14.91 9.44 -20.65
C TYR A 176 -14.61 10.95 -20.65
N LYS A 177 -15.34 11.76 -21.42
CA LYS A 177 -15.16 13.22 -21.40
C LYS A 177 -15.41 13.80 -20.02
N ASN A 178 -16.48 13.37 -19.35
CA ASN A 178 -16.81 13.83 -18.01
C ASN A 178 -15.70 13.47 -17.00
N ILE A 179 -15.05 12.31 -17.14
CA ILE A 179 -13.86 11.95 -16.33
C ILE A 179 -12.74 12.96 -16.56
N ILE A 180 -12.40 13.24 -17.82
CA ILE A 180 -11.31 14.18 -18.16
C ILE A 180 -11.61 15.59 -17.66
N GLU A 181 -12.87 16.04 -17.70
CA GLU A 181 -13.30 17.31 -17.13
C GLU A 181 -13.14 17.35 -15.61
N LYS A 182 -13.57 16.31 -14.88
CA LYS A 182 -13.42 16.17 -13.41
C LYS A 182 -11.95 16.29 -12.97
N LEU A 183 -11.01 15.86 -13.81
CA LEU A 183 -9.57 15.89 -13.50
C LEU A 183 -8.94 17.29 -13.59
N GLU A 184 -9.65 18.26 -14.20
CA GLU A 184 -9.24 19.67 -14.26
C GLU A 184 -7.82 19.90 -14.79
N LEU A 185 -7.44 19.20 -15.86
CA LEU A 185 -6.09 19.26 -16.45
C LEU A 185 -5.58 20.67 -16.77
N GLY A 186 -6.47 21.63 -17.01
CA GLY A 186 -6.10 23.03 -17.23
C GLY A 186 -5.46 23.72 -16.01
N LYS A 187 -5.51 23.12 -14.81
CA LYS A 187 -4.81 23.58 -13.60
C LYS A 187 -3.45 22.88 -13.40
N SER A 188 -3.11 21.91 -14.23
CA SER A 188 -1.84 21.18 -14.12
C SER A 188 -0.68 21.98 -14.73
N ASP A 189 0.49 21.90 -14.11
CA ASP A 189 1.74 22.42 -14.66
C ASP A 189 2.22 21.59 -15.87
N ASN A 190 1.76 20.33 -15.99
CA ASN A 190 2.17 19.37 -17.02
C ASN A 190 0.95 18.59 -17.58
N PRO A 191 0.00 19.27 -18.25
CA PRO A 191 -1.29 18.69 -18.63
C PRO A 191 -1.16 17.46 -19.54
N ASP A 192 -0.16 17.40 -20.42
CA ASP A 192 0.04 16.25 -21.32
C ASP A 192 0.51 15.00 -20.56
N ILE A 193 1.40 15.15 -19.58
CA ILE A 193 1.88 14.04 -18.74
C ILE A 193 0.73 13.53 -17.88
N ASP A 194 0.01 14.45 -17.23
CA ASP A 194 -1.13 14.13 -16.37
C ASP A 194 -2.25 13.45 -17.14
N PHE A 195 -2.59 13.94 -18.34
CA PHE A 195 -3.59 13.32 -19.21
C PHE A 195 -3.24 11.85 -19.50
N ASN A 196 -2.01 11.58 -19.92
CA ASN A 196 -1.57 10.22 -20.23
C ASN A 196 -1.50 9.34 -18.97
N TYR A 197 -1.12 9.90 -17.82
CA TYR A 197 -1.14 9.20 -16.54
C TYR A 197 -2.57 8.84 -16.10
N TYR A 198 -3.52 9.77 -16.23
CA TYR A 198 -4.91 9.50 -15.89
C TYR A 198 -5.55 8.48 -16.85
N ASN A 199 -5.16 8.45 -18.13
CA ASN A 199 -5.56 7.36 -19.03
C ASN A 199 -5.08 5.98 -18.51
N HIS A 200 -3.88 5.90 -17.93
CA HIS A 200 -3.44 4.70 -17.22
C HIS A 200 -4.36 4.36 -16.03
N CYS A 201 -4.73 5.36 -15.21
CA CYS A 201 -5.65 5.15 -14.09
C CYS A 201 -7.04 4.65 -14.55
N ILE A 202 -7.56 5.19 -15.66
CA ILE A 202 -8.85 4.77 -16.25
C ILE A 202 -8.75 3.32 -16.76
N ILE A 203 -7.67 2.97 -17.48
CA ILE A 203 -7.40 1.58 -17.88
C ILE A 203 -7.43 0.67 -16.67
N ARG A 204 -6.74 1.06 -15.58
CA ARG A 204 -6.66 0.28 -14.35
C ARG A 204 -8.03 0.11 -13.71
N LEU A 205 -8.84 1.17 -13.64
CA LEU A 205 -10.20 1.14 -13.08
C LEU A 205 -11.12 0.19 -13.86
N ILE A 206 -11.19 0.33 -15.18
CA ILE A 206 -12.07 -0.49 -16.03
C ILE A 206 -11.62 -1.96 -16.01
N LEU A 207 -10.31 -2.20 -16.09
CA LEU A 207 -9.75 -3.55 -15.98
C LEU A 207 -10.01 -4.17 -14.61
N SER A 208 -9.98 -3.37 -13.54
CA SER A 208 -10.31 -3.81 -12.19
C SER A 208 -11.77 -4.28 -12.07
N ILE A 209 -12.72 -3.46 -12.55
CA ILE A 209 -14.15 -3.80 -12.59
C ILE A 209 -14.36 -5.09 -13.37
N LEU A 210 -13.82 -5.16 -14.60
CA LEU A 210 -13.98 -6.32 -15.46
C LEU A 210 -13.46 -7.61 -14.81
N LYS A 211 -12.22 -7.59 -14.29
CA LYS A 211 -11.62 -8.76 -13.65
C LYS A 211 -12.38 -9.21 -12.42
N ASN A 212 -12.86 -8.26 -11.61
CA ASN A 212 -13.58 -8.61 -10.39
C ASN A 212 -14.91 -9.30 -10.71
N GLU A 213 -15.65 -8.82 -11.71
CA GLU A 213 -16.95 -9.41 -12.08
C GLU A 213 -16.81 -10.68 -12.92
N ASP A 214 -15.79 -10.81 -13.77
CA ASP A 214 -15.46 -12.06 -14.48
C ASP A 214 -15.16 -13.20 -13.48
N ILE A 215 -14.30 -12.94 -12.49
CA ILE A 215 -13.98 -13.92 -11.45
C ILE A 215 -15.20 -14.21 -10.56
N TYR A 216 -15.97 -13.19 -10.18
CA TYR A 216 -17.19 -13.38 -9.38
C TYR A 216 -18.22 -14.26 -10.10
N ASP A 217 -18.48 -14.02 -11.40
CA ASP A 217 -19.39 -14.86 -12.18
C ASP A 217 -18.83 -16.28 -12.36
N THR A 218 -17.52 -16.42 -12.57
CA THR A 218 -16.86 -17.73 -12.71
C THR A 218 -16.98 -18.56 -11.44
N ILE A 219 -16.74 -17.98 -10.27
CA ILE A 219 -16.88 -18.68 -8.97
C ILE A 219 -18.34 -19.08 -8.75
N ASN A 220 -19.29 -18.19 -9.06
CA ASN A 220 -20.72 -18.43 -8.87
C ASN A 220 -21.41 -19.12 -10.06
N ALA A 221 -20.67 -19.62 -11.05
CA ALA A 221 -21.23 -20.09 -12.32
C ALA A 221 -22.16 -21.30 -12.15
N TYR A 222 -21.88 -22.15 -11.15
CA TYR A 222 -22.55 -23.43 -10.94
C TYR A 222 -23.25 -23.55 -9.59
N GLU A 223 -22.68 -22.94 -8.57
CA GLU A 223 -23.20 -22.90 -7.20
C GLU A 223 -22.95 -21.50 -6.65
N LYS A 224 -23.87 -20.99 -5.83
CA LYS A 224 -23.70 -19.67 -5.22
C LYS A 224 -22.77 -19.82 -4.02
N ILE A 225 -21.48 -19.59 -4.25
CA ILE A 225 -20.41 -19.64 -3.23
C ILE A 225 -20.29 -18.27 -2.58
N ILE A 226 -20.18 -17.21 -3.39
CA ILE A 226 -20.00 -15.84 -2.91
C ILE A 226 -21.35 -15.11 -2.96
N ASP A 227 -21.75 -14.55 -1.82
CA ASP A 227 -22.91 -13.68 -1.73
C ASP A 227 -22.49 -12.26 -1.33
N LYS A 228 -22.60 -11.31 -2.27
CA LYS A 228 -22.33 -9.90 -1.99
C LYS A 228 -23.47 -9.34 -1.15
N LYS A 229 -23.13 -8.69 -0.04
CA LYS A 229 -24.11 -8.01 0.82
C LYS A 229 -24.84 -6.91 0.05
N THR A 230 -26.12 -6.78 0.32
CA THR A 230 -26.95 -5.69 -0.19
C THR A 230 -26.54 -4.34 0.41
N TYR A 231 -26.94 -3.25 -0.23
CA TYR A 231 -26.72 -1.90 0.30
C TYR A 231 -27.33 -1.74 1.70
N ASP A 232 -28.55 -2.22 1.91
CA ASP A 232 -29.26 -2.08 3.19
C ASP A 232 -28.58 -2.87 4.32
N GLU A 233 -28.08 -4.08 4.03
CA GLU A 233 -27.30 -4.87 5.00
C GLU A 233 -26.01 -4.14 5.41
N ASN A 234 -25.30 -3.56 4.44
CA ASN A 234 -24.10 -2.78 4.73
C ASN A 234 -24.42 -1.53 5.55
N GLN A 235 -25.51 -0.81 5.23
CA GLN A 235 -25.94 0.37 5.98
C GLN A 235 -26.30 0.05 7.42
N ALA A 236 -26.96 -1.08 7.69
CA ALA A 236 -27.28 -1.51 9.05
C ALA A 236 -26.00 -1.74 9.89
N VAL A 237 -24.95 -2.29 9.29
CA VAL A 237 -23.67 -2.53 9.97
C VAL A 237 -22.90 -1.21 10.17
N ILE A 238 -22.93 -0.30 9.20
CA ILE A 238 -22.34 1.04 9.32
C ILE A 238 -23.01 1.82 10.46
N GLU A 239 -24.34 1.77 10.56
CA GLU A 239 -25.09 2.42 11.65
C GLU A 239 -24.69 1.83 13.01
N TYR A 240 -24.54 0.50 13.10
CA TYR A 240 -24.05 -0.16 14.32
C TYR A 240 -22.64 0.33 14.69
N PHE A 241 -21.70 0.35 13.74
CA PHE A 241 -20.34 0.84 13.96
C PHE A 241 -20.31 2.30 14.42
N TYR A 242 -21.11 3.15 13.80
CA TYR A 242 -21.27 4.54 14.20
C TYR A 242 -21.77 4.67 15.65
N GLN A 243 -22.76 3.87 16.04
CA GLN A 243 -23.27 3.86 17.41
C GLN A 243 -22.22 3.40 18.43
N GLN A 244 -21.35 2.44 18.08
CA GLN A 244 -20.29 1.98 18.98
C GLN A 244 -19.26 3.08 19.28
N ILE A 245 -18.76 3.76 18.24
CA ILE A 245 -17.77 4.84 18.45
C ILE A 245 -18.39 6.01 19.24
N GLU A 246 -19.65 6.37 18.97
CA GLU A 246 -20.34 7.43 19.72
C GLU A 246 -20.60 7.03 21.18
N ALA A 247 -20.99 5.78 21.43
CA ALA A 247 -21.15 5.26 22.79
C ALA A 247 -19.83 5.27 23.56
N GLU A 248 -18.72 4.92 22.90
CA GLU A 248 -17.40 4.99 23.51
C GLU A 248 -17.02 6.44 23.87
N TYR A 249 -17.17 7.40 22.95
CA TYR A 249 -16.94 8.81 23.27
C TYR A 249 -17.87 9.34 24.36
N GLY A 250 -19.13 8.91 24.38
CA GLY A 250 -20.11 9.27 25.41
C GLY A 250 -19.83 8.63 26.78
N SER A 251 -19.03 7.56 26.84
CA SER A 251 -18.64 6.90 28.09
C SER A 251 -17.51 7.62 28.83
N TYR A 252 -16.79 8.53 28.15
CA TYR A 252 -15.69 9.26 28.78
C TYR A 252 -16.21 10.23 29.85
N PRO A 253 -15.52 10.34 31.01
CA PRO A 253 -15.91 11.28 32.03
C PRO A 253 -15.75 12.73 31.52
N PRO A 254 -16.48 13.70 32.11
CA PRO A 254 -16.31 15.11 31.77
C PRO A 254 -14.84 15.54 31.83
N PRO A 255 -14.34 16.30 30.83
CA PRO A 255 -12.92 16.61 30.71
C PRO A 255 -12.47 17.54 31.84
N THR A 256 -11.61 17.03 32.72
CA THR A 256 -11.06 17.79 33.86
C THR A 256 -9.71 18.44 33.55
N SER A 257 -8.84 17.76 32.80
CA SER A 257 -7.55 18.30 32.35
C SER A 257 -7.68 19.13 31.08
N ASP A 258 -6.78 20.10 30.87
CA ASP A 258 -6.81 20.96 29.67
C ASP A 258 -6.63 20.16 28.37
N ILE A 259 -5.79 19.11 28.39
CA ILE A 259 -5.68 18.14 27.29
C ILE A 259 -7.04 17.52 26.95
N ASN A 260 -7.78 17.05 27.95
CA ASN A 260 -9.04 16.37 27.70
C ASN A 260 -10.12 17.36 27.22
N LYS A 261 -10.04 18.63 27.62
CA LYS A 261 -10.91 19.69 27.08
C LYS A 261 -10.61 19.95 25.60
N VAL A 262 -9.33 20.03 25.23
CA VAL A 262 -8.93 20.19 23.82
C VAL A 262 -9.35 18.97 23.00
N ARG A 263 -9.12 17.75 23.49
CA ARG A 263 -9.59 16.51 22.84
C ARG A 263 -11.11 16.52 22.63
N ALA A 264 -11.89 16.93 23.63
CA ALA A 264 -13.34 17.03 23.50
C ALA A 264 -13.73 18.05 22.41
N SER A 265 -13.08 19.23 22.37
CA SER A 265 -13.35 20.22 21.31
C SER A 265 -12.97 19.71 19.92
N ILE A 266 -11.89 18.94 19.78
CA ILE A 266 -11.49 18.33 18.51
C ILE A 266 -12.56 17.35 18.00
N VAL A 267 -13.11 16.53 18.91
CA VAL A 267 -14.21 15.60 18.59
C VAL A 267 -15.44 16.38 18.13
N ASP A 268 -15.79 17.48 18.79
CA ASP A 268 -16.95 18.30 18.41
C ASP A 268 -16.77 18.95 17.03
N VAL A 269 -15.55 19.37 16.67
CA VAL A 269 -15.24 19.87 15.31
C VAL A 269 -15.42 18.76 14.28
N ILE A 270 -14.91 17.55 14.51
CA ILE A 270 -15.12 16.42 13.57
C ILE A 270 -16.60 16.08 13.43
N ARG A 271 -17.35 16.07 14.54
CA ARG A 271 -18.80 15.86 14.52
C ARG A 271 -19.54 16.93 13.73
N SER A 272 -19.01 18.14 13.57
CA SER A 272 -19.65 19.19 12.75
C SER A 272 -19.32 19.09 11.26
N ARG A 273 -18.43 18.19 10.84
CA ARG A 273 -18.01 18.02 9.43
C ARG A 273 -18.76 16.91 8.68
N TYR A 274 -19.66 16.20 9.36
CA TYR A 274 -20.26 14.95 8.91
C TYR A 274 -21.10 15.00 7.63
N ASP A 275 -21.68 16.15 7.27
CA ASP A 275 -22.53 16.35 6.08
C ASP A 275 -21.98 17.41 5.13
N THR A 276 -20.89 18.09 5.50
CA THR A 276 -20.33 19.20 4.70
C THR A 276 -19.23 18.75 3.74
N ASP A 277 -18.44 17.76 4.13
CA ASP A 277 -17.24 17.37 3.39
C ASP A 277 -17.57 16.45 2.22
N SER A 278 -17.41 16.96 0.99
CA SER A 278 -17.52 16.18 -0.23
C SER A 278 -16.27 15.32 -0.54
N ASN A 279 -16.30 14.59 -1.64
CA ASN A 279 -15.16 13.79 -2.13
C ASN A 279 -13.93 14.68 -2.30
N GLY A 280 -12.79 14.26 -1.77
CA GLY A 280 -11.61 15.11 -1.72
C GLY A 280 -10.46 14.54 -0.90
N ILE A 281 -9.38 15.31 -0.82
CA ILE A 281 -8.19 14.97 -0.03
C ILE A 281 -8.08 15.97 1.12
N TYR A 282 -8.10 15.45 2.34
CA TYR A 282 -8.11 16.24 3.57
C TYR A 282 -6.87 15.92 4.43
N LYS A 283 -6.47 16.85 5.28
CA LYS A 283 -5.37 16.74 6.22
C LYS A 283 -5.91 16.56 7.63
N LEU A 284 -5.39 15.57 8.35
CA LEU A 284 -5.54 15.44 9.79
C LEU A 284 -4.16 15.63 10.44
N ASP A 285 -3.72 16.90 10.48
CA ASP A 285 -2.47 17.30 11.11
C ASP A 285 -2.71 17.55 12.61
N LEU A 286 -2.36 16.57 13.42
CA LEU A 286 -2.58 16.63 14.87
C LEU A 286 -1.34 16.10 15.61
N PRO A 287 -0.96 16.77 16.72
CA PRO A 287 0.17 16.33 17.53
C PRO A 287 -0.08 14.94 18.12
N THR A 288 1.01 14.24 18.42
CA THR A 288 0.98 12.93 19.05
C THR A 288 0.19 12.98 20.36
N GLY A 289 -0.71 12.02 20.57
CA GLY A 289 -1.58 11.99 21.75
C GLY A 289 -2.87 12.82 21.63
N ALA A 290 -3.12 13.52 20.52
CA ALA A 290 -4.42 14.19 20.30
C ALA A 290 -5.60 13.22 20.06
N GLY A 291 -5.33 11.93 19.84
CA GLY A 291 -6.36 10.91 19.61
C GLY A 291 -6.62 10.57 18.14
N LYS A 292 -5.64 10.82 17.24
CA LYS A 292 -5.73 10.61 15.78
C LYS A 292 -6.46 9.31 15.38
N THR A 293 -6.09 8.17 15.97
CA THR A 293 -6.68 6.85 15.64
C THR A 293 -8.20 6.81 15.77
N LYS A 294 -8.75 7.18 16.94
CA LYS A 294 -10.22 7.13 17.15
C LYS A 294 -10.94 8.27 16.45
N LEU A 295 -10.24 9.38 16.22
CA LEU A 295 -10.80 10.53 15.54
C LEU A 295 -10.97 10.28 14.03
N SER A 296 -9.98 9.65 13.40
CA SER A 296 -10.09 9.23 11.99
C SER A 296 -11.18 8.17 11.82
N LEU A 297 -11.31 7.21 12.74
CA LEU A 297 -12.42 6.25 12.76
C LEU A 297 -13.79 6.94 12.85
N LEU A 298 -13.96 7.88 13.78
CA LEU A 298 -15.20 8.65 13.91
C LEU A 298 -15.56 9.38 12.62
N TYR A 299 -14.59 10.11 12.03
CA TYR A 299 -14.80 10.81 10.77
C TYR A 299 -15.19 9.85 9.64
N SER A 300 -14.50 8.72 9.51
CA SER A 300 -14.80 7.72 8.49
C SER A 300 -16.22 7.16 8.62
N LEU A 301 -16.65 6.82 9.84
CA LEU A 301 -18.01 6.30 10.07
C LEU A 301 -19.08 7.35 9.81
N HIS A 302 -18.81 8.63 10.10
CA HIS A 302 -19.69 9.72 9.69
C HIS A 302 -19.86 9.80 8.16
N GLN A 303 -18.76 9.75 7.41
CA GLN A 303 -18.81 9.79 5.95
C GLN A 303 -19.50 8.55 5.35
N MET A 304 -19.29 7.37 5.95
CA MET A 304 -19.99 6.15 5.55
C MET A 304 -21.50 6.20 5.79
N LYS A 305 -21.90 6.74 6.94
CA LYS A 305 -23.31 6.88 7.31
C LYS A 305 -24.04 7.93 6.47
N ASN A 306 -23.43 9.09 6.22
CA ASN A 306 -24.14 10.25 5.68
C ASN A 306 -23.82 10.58 4.22
N ASN A 307 -22.65 10.17 3.70
CA ASN A 307 -22.15 10.57 2.38
C ASN A 307 -21.92 9.38 1.44
N HIS A 308 -22.77 8.34 1.59
CA HIS A 308 -22.79 7.13 0.76
C HIS A 308 -21.42 6.43 0.62
N LYS A 309 -20.51 6.58 1.58
CA LYS A 309 -19.28 5.79 1.58
C LYS A 309 -19.57 4.37 2.02
N ASN A 310 -19.06 3.41 1.27
CA ASN A 310 -19.32 2.00 1.49
C ASN A 310 -18.23 1.31 2.33
N LYS A 311 -17.02 1.91 2.41
CA LYS A 311 -15.84 1.28 3.03
C LYS A 311 -14.97 2.30 3.77
N MET A 312 -14.32 1.82 4.82
CA MET A 312 -13.19 2.47 5.48
C MET A 312 -11.93 1.65 5.19
N ILE A 313 -10.86 2.32 4.75
CA ILE A 313 -9.57 1.70 4.46
C ILE A 313 -8.50 2.43 5.25
N TYR A 314 -7.92 1.78 6.24
CA TYR A 314 -6.83 2.31 7.05
C TYR A 314 -5.50 1.71 6.60
N ILE A 315 -4.57 2.58 6.22
CA ILE A 315 -3.25 2.23 5.72
C ILE A 315 -2.19 2.75 6.69
N ALA A 316 -1.43 1.84 7.29
CA ALA A 316 -0.29 2.17 8.14
C ALA A 316 1.05 1.95 7.40
N PRO A 317 2.10 2.72 7.70
CA PRO A 317 3.41 2.54 7.07
C PRO A 317 4.18 1.34 7.62
N PHE A 318 3.94 0.99 8.90
CA PHE A 318 4.63 -0.05 9.63
C PHE A 318 3.64 -1.05 10.20
N LEU A 319 4.04 -2.32 10.22
CA LEU A 319 3.21 -3.41 10.73
C LEU A 319 2.82 -3.22 12.20
N SER A 320 3.75 -2.77 13.04
CA SER A 320 3.50 -2.53 14.46
C SER A 320 2.41 -1.46 14.70
N ILE A 321 2.37 -0.42 13.87
CA ILE A 321 1.30 0.60 13.91
C ILE A 321 -0.03 -0.02 13.46
N LEU A 322 0.01 -0.82 12.40
CA LEU A 322 -1.17 -1.51 11.88
C LEU A 322 -1.80 -2.39 12.96
N GLU A 323 -1.02 -3.28 13.57
CA GLU A 323 -1.49 -4.22 14.60
C GLU A 323 -2.09 -3.48 15.80
N GLN A 324 -1.42 -2.42 16.27
CA GLN A 324 -1.91 -1.60 17.38
C GLN A 324 -3.26 -0.93 17.05
N ASN A 325 -3.36 -0.28 15.91
CA ASN A 325 -4.58 0.43 15.53
C ASN A 325 -5.70 -0.55 15.14
N ALA A 326 -5.36 -1.71 14.58
CA ALA A 326 -6.31 -2.78 14.31
C ALA A 326 -6.94 -3.33 15.59
N TYR A 327 -6.15 -3.52 16.65
CA TYR A 327 -6.68 -3.89 17.97
C TYR A 327 -7.69 -2.86 18.49
N GLU A 328 -7.35 -1.57 18.44
CA GLU A 328 -8.26 -0.50 18.90
C GLU A 328 -9.54 -0.44 18.07
N TYR A 329 -9.47 -0.61 16.74
CA TYR A 329 -10.66 -0.65 15.89
C TYR A 329 -11.53 -1.88 16.16
N ARG A 330 -10.95 -3.08 16.29
CA ARG A 330 -11.73 -4.28 16.65
C ARG A 330 -12.45 -4.12 17.98
N LYS A 331 -11.74 -3.60 18.98
CA LYS A 331 -12.30 -3.31 20.31
C LYS A 331 -13.45 -2.32 20.25
N THR A 332 -13.28 -1.23 19.49
CA THR A 332 -14.31 -0.18 19.33
C THR A 332 -15.51 -0.71 18.57
N LEU A 333 -15.30 -1.37 17.44
CA LEU A 333 -16.35 -1.79 16.51
C LEU A 333 -17.08 -3.06 16.98
N ALA A 334 -16.44 -3.88 17.81
CA ALA A 334 -17.00 -5.08 18.43
C ALA A 334 -17.69 -6.04 17.43
N ASN A 335 -17.16 -6.16 16.20
CA ASN A 335 -17.68 -7.07 15.18
C ASN A 335 -16.63 -7.40 14.11
N ASP A 336 -15.74 -8.34 14.42
CA ASP A 336 -14.62 -8.73 13.55
C ASP A 336 -15.04 -9.29 12.20
N LYS A 337 -16.28 -9.80 12.06
CA LYS A 337 -16.81 -10.34 10.80
C LYS A 337 -16.77 -9.34 9.63
N TYR A 338 -16.70 -8.04 9.92
CA TYR A 338 -16.70 -6.96 8.92
C TYR A 338 -15.35 -6.22 8.85
N ILE A 339 -14.30 -6.79 9.44
CA ILE A 339 -12.95 -6.21 9.47
C ILE A 339 -12.00 -7.19 8.76
N LEU A 340 -11.28 -6.68 7.76
CA LEU A 340 -10.23 -7.40 7.05
C LEU A 340 -8.88 -6.78 7.42
N GLU A 341 -7.99 -7.56 8.02
CA GLU A 341 -6.59 -7.19 8.19
C GLU A 341 -5.75 -7.92 7.14
N HIS A 342 -4.94 -7.19 6.37
CA HIS A 342 -4.19 -7.75 5.26
C HIS A 342 -2.78 -7.15 5.17
N HIS A 343 -1.78 -7.97 5.50
CA HIS A 343 -0.35 -7.67 5.41
C HIS A 343 0.45 -8.96 5.18
N SER A 344 1.76 -8.87 4.90
CA SER A 344 2.62 -10.03 4.56
C SER A 344 2.66 -11.11 5.64
N ASN A 345 2.49 -10.71 6.91
CA ASN A 345 2.61 -11.59 8.08
C ASN A 345 1.27 -12.10 8.63
N VAL A 346 0.13 -11.84 7.97
CA VAL A 346 -1.15 -12.40 8.44
C VAL A 346 -1.12 -13.89 8.16
N VAL A 347 -0.85 -14.67 9.21
CA VAL A 347 -1.25 -16.08 9.29
C VAL A 347 -2.78 -16.07 9.35
N ASP A 348 -3.44 -16.90 8.56
CA ASP A 348 -4.88 -17.14 8.50
C ASP A 348 -5.54 -17.06 9.90
N ASN A 349 -5.90 -15.84 10.32
CA ASN A 349 -6.63 -15.51 11.55
C ASN A 349 -7.80 -14.64 11.11
N THR A 350 -8.62 -15.19 10.23
CA THR A 350 -9.87 -14.54 9.83
C THR A 350 -10.97 -15.06 10.74
N PRO A 351 -12.04 -14.30 11.01
CA PRO A 351 -13.14 -14.71 11.89
C PRO A 351 -13.93 -15.97 11.44
N PHE A 352 -13.47 -16.64 10.40
CA PHE A 352 -14.03 -17.85 9.80
C PHE A 352 -13.23 -19.11 10.18
N ASP A 353 -12.35 -19.05 11.18
CA ASP A 353 -11.58 -20.20 11.70
C ASP A 353 -12.29 -20.94 12.84
N ASN A 354 -13.61 -20.75 12.98
CA ASN A 354 -14.40 -21.56 13.91
C ASN A 354 -14.65 -22.94 13.31
N GLU A 355 -14.26 -23.94 14.10
CA GLU A 355 -14.40 -25.38 13.86
C GLU A 355 -15.81 -25.78 13.38
N ASP A 356 -15.83 -26.78 12.48
CA ASP A 356 -16.97 -27.54 11.95
C ASP A 356 -17.64 -27.07 10.63
N ASN A 357 -17.15 -27.69 9.54
CA ASN A 357 -17.83 -28.10 8.28
C ASN A 357 -17.79 -27.18 7.03
N ASP A 358 -17.47 -27.82 5.89
CA ASP A 358 -17.41 -27.40 4.47
C ASP A 358 -16.19 -26.56 4.01
N ASP A 359 -15.02 -27.22 3.94
CA ASP A 359 -13.67 -26.66 3.77
C ASP A 359 -13.37 -25.88 2.47
N ASP A 360 -13.94 -26.24 1.31
CA ASP A 360 -13.51 -25.62 0.03
C ASP A 360 -14.20 -24.27 -0.27
N ASN A 361 -15.50 -24.16 0.04
CA ASN A 361 -16.28 -22.95 -0.24
C ASN A 361 -15.91 -21.79 0.69
N ILE A 362 -15.60 -22.10 1.96
CA ILE A 362 -15.13 -21.10 2.93
C ILE A 362 -13.75 -20.59 2.52
N ALA A 363 -12.84 -21.47 2.09
CA ALA A 363 -11.52 -21.08 1.58
C ALA A 363 -11.63 -20.18 0.34
N ALA A 364 -12.48 -20.54 -0.63
CA ALA A 364 -12.72 -19.73 -1.83
C ALA A 364 -13.31 -18.34 -1.49
N MET A 365 -14.21 -18.26 -0.50
CA MET A 365 -14.74 -16.99 0.00
C MET A 365 -13.64 -16.13 0.66
N LYS A 366 -12.81 -16.72 1.53
CA LYS A 366 -11.69 -16.02 2.21
C LYS A 366 -10.73 -15.44 1.17
N GLU A 367 -10.31 -16.26 0.21
CA GLU A 367 -9.42 -15.84 -0.88
C GLU A 367 -10.07 -14.72 -1.69
N TYR A 368 -11.35 -14.86 -2.04
CA TYR A 368 -12.07 -13.81 -2.76
C TYR A 368 -12.05 -12.47 -2.00
N ILE A 369 -12.36 -12.45 -0.70
CA ILE A 369 -12.37 -11.24 0.13
C ILE A 369 -10.98 -10.59 0.19
N ILE A 370 -9.92 -11.38 0.41
CA ILE A 370 -8.54 -10.88 0.47
C ILE A 370 -8.08 -10.34 -0.88
N GLU A 371 -8.41 -11.02 -1.97
CA GLU A 371 -8.01 -10.64 -3.32
C GLU A 371 -8.82 -9.49 -3.89
N SER A 372 -10.03 -9.23 -3.39
CA SER A 372 -10.86 -8.10 -3.83
C SER A 372 -10.85 -6.93 -2.85
N TRP A 373 -10.48 -7.12 -1.58
CA TRP A 373 -10.79 -6.18 -0.50
C TRP A 373 -12.30 -5.92 -0.40
N ASP A 374 -13.11 -6.98 -0.48
CA ASP A 374 -14.56 -6.88 -0.38
C ASP A 374 -15.08 -6.93 1.06
N GLN A 375 -14.72 -5.91 1.85
CA GLN A 375 -15.11 -5.79 3.25
C GLN A 375 -15.35 -4.31 3.65
N LEU A 376 -16.19 -4.07 4.67
CA LEU A 376 -16.53 -2.71 5.13
C LEU A 376 -15.35 -1.96 5.76
N VAL A 377 -14.52 -2.66 6.54
CA VAL A 377 -13.32 -2.09 7.17
C VAL A 377 -12.11 -2.89 6.73
N ILE A 378 -11.14 -2.23 6.10
CA ILE A 378 -9.90 -2.83 5.60
C ILE A 378 -8.72 -2.17 6.29
N LEU A 379 -7.86 -2.98 6.92
CA LEU A 379 -6.67 -2.55 7.64
C LEU A 379 -5.48 -3.16 6.92
N SER A 380 -4.61 -2.32 6.38
CA SER A 380 -3.50 -2.79 5.54
C SER A 380 -2.26 -1.92 5.67
N THR A 381 -1.19 -2.32 5.00
CA THR A 381 0.09 -1.60 5.00
C THR A 381 0.23 -0.73 3.76
N MET A 382 1.09 0.29 3.85
CA MET A 382 1.46 1.12 2.70
C MET A 382 1.96 0.26 1.53
N VAL A 383 2.72 -0.81 1.80
CA VAL A 383 3.19 -1.74 0.76
C VAL A 383 2.03 -2.39 -0.01
N GLN A 384 1.00 -2.90 0.69
CA GLN A 384 -0.15 -3.53 0.05
C GLN A 384 -1.03 -2.52 -0.68
N PHE A 385 -1.16 -1.30 -0.13
CA PHE A 385 -1.82 -0.20 -0.81
C PHE A 385 -1.11 0.16 -2.11
N SER A 386 0.21 0.39 -2.09
CA SER A 386 0.97 0.70 -3.31
C SER A 386 0.97 -0.44 -4.32
N ASN A 387 0.99 -1.70 -3.88
CA ASN A 387 0.81 -2.85 -4.77
C ASN A 387 -0.56 -2.80 -5.47
N THR A 388 -1.61 -2.44 -4.74
CA THR A 388 -2.97 -2.24 -5.27
C THR A 388 -3.04 -1.07 -6.27
N LEU A 389 -2.19 -0.06 -6.13
CA LEU A 389 -2.12 1.07 -7.05
C LEU A 389 -1.31 0.78 -8.33
N PHE A 390 -0.20 0.03 -8.24
CA PHE A 390 0.79 -0.02 -9.32
C PHE A 390 1.12 -1.42 -9.86
N LYS A 391 0.94 -2.50 -9.09
CA LYS A 391 1.22 -3.87 -9.60
C LYS A 391 0.07 -4.43 -10.43
N SER A 392 0.40 -5.29 -11.40
CA SER A 392 -0.53 -5.84 -12.40
C SER A 392 -1.02 -7.27 -12.11
N ARG A 393 -0.60 -7.88 -10.98
CA ARG A 393 -1.14 -9.17 -10.52
C ARG A 393 -2.67 -9.08 -10.37
N SER A 394 -3.37 -10.20 -10.63
CA SER A 394 -4.84 -10.23 -10.65
C SER A 394 -5.47 -9.69 -9.36
N SER A 395 -5.01 -10.16 -8.20
CA SER A 395 -5.46 -9.69 -6.88
C SER A 395 -5.24 -8.18 -6.68
N ASN A 396 -4.09 -7.64 -7.07
CA ASN A 396 -3.82 -6.20 -6.97
C ASN A 396 -4.75 -5.36 -7.85
N LEU A 397 -5.09 -5.85 -9.05
CA LEU A 397 -6.05 -5.17 -9.92
C LEU A 397 -7.46 -5.24 -9.34
N ARG A 398 -7.91 -6.38 -8.83
CA ARG A 398 -9.25 -6.54 -8.24
C ARG A 398 -9.49 -5.65 -7.03
N ARG A 399 -8.46 -5.41 -6.20
CA ARG A 399 -8.52 -4.49 -5.06
C ARG A 399 -8.74 -3.03 -5.47
N PHE A 400 -8.28 -2.63 -6.66
CA PHE A 400 -8.28 -1.23 -7.08
C PHE A 400 -9.69 -0.62 -7.15
N TYR A 401 -10.66 -1.27 -7.78
CA TYR A 401 -12.05 -0.79 -7.80
C TYR A 401 -12.64 -0.64 -6.39
N ASN A 402 -12.24 -1.50 -5.45
CA ASN A 402 -12.73 -1.46 -4.07
C ASN A 402 -12.17 -0.26 -3.26
N LEU A 403 -11.29 0.55 -3.84
CA LEU A 403 -10.95 1.88 -3.33
C LEU A 403 -12.04 2.92 -3.63
N SER A 404 -13.02 2.61 -4.48
CA SER A 404 -14.10 3.52 -4.86
C SER A 404 -15.14 3.71 -3.76
N ASN A 405 -15.74 4.89 -3.67
CA ASN A 405 -16.74 5.25 -2.66
C ASN A 405 -16.27 4.97 -1.23
N SER A 406 -14.97 5.09 -0.96
CA SER A 406 -14.38 4.74 0.34
C SER A 406 -13.87 5.97 1.08
N VAL A 407 -13.65 5.80 2.39
CA VAL A 407 -12.82 6.70 3.19
C VAL A 407 -11.46 6.03 3.39
N ILE A 408 -10.41 6.60 2.82
CA ILE A 408 -9.04 6.06 2.86
C ILE A 408 -8.23 6.91 3.82
N ILE A 409 -7.70 6.31 4.88
CA ILE A 409 -6.80 6.95 5.84
C ILE A 409 -5.38 6.50 5.54
N LEU A 410 -4.53 7.44 5.15
CA LEU A 410 -3.09 7.23 5.01
C LEU A 410 -2.41 7.77 6.26
N ASP A 411 -2.07 6.88 7.19
CA ASP A 411 -1.38 7.24 8.42
C ASP A 411 0.11 7.45 8.17
N GLU A 412 0.66 8.47 8.83
CA GLU A 412 2.05 8.88 8.72
C GLU A 412 2.53 8.98 7.25
N VAL A 413 1.75 9.66 6.41
CA VAL A 413 1.96 9.76 4.94
C VAL A 413 3.39 10.20 4.55
N GLN A 414 4.08 10.92 5.43
CA GLN A 414 5.46 11.34 5.23
C GLN A 414 6.48 10.20 5.15
N SER A 415 6.11 8.99 5.57
CA SER A 415 6.96 7.80 5.43
C SER A 415 7.09 7.34 3.98
N LEU A 416 6.31 7.91 3.06
CA LEU A 416 6.39 7.59 1.64
C LEU A 416 7.80 7.97 1.11
N PRO A 417 8.46 7.10 0.33
CA PRO A 417 9.72 7.48 -0.31
C PRO A 417 9.55 8.71 -1.19
N ASP A 418 10.49 9.66 -1.12
CA ASP A 418 10.35 10.96 -1.79
C ASP A 418 10.22 10.80 -3.33
N GLU A 419 10.90 9.81 -3.90
CA GLU A 419 10.84 9.43 -5.34
C GLU A 419 9.48 8.88 -5.80
N MET A 420 8.54 8.65 -4.89
CA MET A 420 7.20 8.16 -5.21
C MET A 420 6.16 9.29 -5.28
N THR A 421 6.56 10.52 -4.93
CA THR A 421 5.66 11.66 -4.71
C THR A 421 4.73 11.92 -5.89
N HIS A 422 5.25 12.06 -7.11
CA HIS A 422 4.42 12.44 -8.26
C HIS A 422 3.37 11.39 -8.61
N ILE A 423 3.76 10.12 -8.73
CA ILE A 423 2.82 9.06 -9.09
C ILE A 423 1.78 8.82 -7.99
N PHE A 424 2.14 9.01 -6.72
CA PHE A 424 1.15 8.97 -5.63
C PHE A 424 0.18 10.14 -5.71
N ASN A 425 0.68 11.36 -5.91
CA ASN A 425 -0.17 12.54 -5.96
C ASN A 425 -1.22 12.44 -7.07
N LEU A 426 -0.79 12.07 -8.27
CA LEU A 426 -1.70 11.87 -9.39
C LEU A 426 -2.70 10.73 -9.13
N MET A 427 -2.26 9.60 -8.56
CA MET A 427 -3.17 8.50 -8.25
C MET A 427 -4.20 8.87 -7.17
N LEU A 428 -3.82 9.59 -6.12
CA LEU A 428 -4.73 10.04 -5.07
C LEU A 428 -5.72 11.10 -5.59
N ASN A 429 -5.27 12.00 -6.47
CA ASN A 429 -6.15 12.94 -7.18
C ASN A 429 -7.18 12.18 -8.03
N PHE A 430 -6.77 11.13 -8.74
CA PHE A 430 -7.69 10.28 -9.50
C PHE A 430 -8.71 9.57 -8.61
N ILE A 431 -8.26 8.94 -7.52
CA ILE A 431 -9.13 8.22 -6.58
C ILE A 431 -10.17 9.16 -5.96
N SER A 432 -9.77 10.35 -5.54
CA SER A 432 -10.70 11.32 -4.96
C SER A 432 -11.69 11.87 -5.98
N LYS A 433 -11.22 12.33 -7.16
CA LYS A 433 -12.05 13.01 -8.16
C LYS A 433 -12.90 12.10 -9.03
N VAL A 434 -12.41 10.89 -9.35
CA VAL A 434 -13.07 9.96 -10.29
C VAL A 434 -13.69 8.77 -9.59
N MET A 435 -13.05 8.26 -8.52
CA MET A 435 -13.54 7.08 -7.80
C MET A 435 -14.42 7.43 -6.59
N ASN A 436 -14.81 8.71 -6.45
CA ASN A 436 -15.73 9.21 -5.44
C ASN A 436 -15.29 8.93 -3.99
N SER A 437 -14.01 9.01 -3.70
CA SER A 437 -13.47 8.67 -2.38
C SER A 437 -13.01 9.90 -1.58
N VAL A 438 -13.01 9.76 -0.26
CA VAL A 438 -12.45 10.74 0.67
C VAL A 438 -11.12 10.19 1.18
N ILE A 439 -10.05 10.95 1.03
CA ILE A 439 -8.71 10.54 1.45
C ILE A 439 -8.27 11.45 2.59
N ILE A 440 -7.84 10.86 3.70
CA ILE A 440 -7.35 11.57 4.88
C ILE A 440 -5.86 11.29 4.98
N LEU A 441 -5.06 12.33 4.86
CA LEU A 441 -3.63 12.28 5.12
C LEU A 441 -3.42 12.61 6.59
N CYS A 442 -3.07 11.60 7.38
CA CYS A 442 -2.81 11.75 8.81
C CYS A 442 -1.30 11.87 9.04
N SER A 443 -0.87 12.89 9.79
CA SER A 443 0.52 13.03 10.19
C SER A 443 0.64 13.97 11.39
N ALA A 444 1.76 13.91 12.11
CA ALA A 444 2.20 14.99 13.00
C ALA A 444 3.18 15.95 12.31
N THR A 445 3.71 15.56 11.15
CA THR A 445 4.65 16.31 10.31
C THR A 445 4.18 16.23 8.87
N GLN A 446 3.04 16.86 8.58
CA GLN A 446 2.40 16.75 7.27
C GLN A 446 3.33 17.30 6.16
N PRO A 447 3.66 16.51 5.13
CA PRO A 447 4.45 16.98 4.00
C PRO A 447 3.64 17.99 3.17
N SER A 448 4.32 19.02 2.67
CA SER A 448 3.72 20.03 1.78
C SER A 448 3.61 19.50 0.34
N LEU A 449 2.77 18.48 0.12
CA LEU A 449 2.57 17.83 -1.19
C LEU A 449 1.92 18.72 -2.27
N ASP A 450 1.49 19.93 -1.87
CA ASP A 450 0.96 21.01 -2.70
C ASP A 450 1.97 22.17 -2.88
N HIS A 451 3.22 22.01 -2.45
CA HIS A 451 4.25 23.04 -2.57
C HIS A 451 4.59 23.35 -4.04
N ASP A 452 4.92 24.61 -4.33
CA ASP A 452 5.15 25.10 -5.70
C ASP A 452 6.36 24.49 -6.42
N SER A 453 7.26 23.83 -5.69
CA SER A 453 8.38 23.10 -6.27
C SER A 453 8.01 21.70 -6.78
N ILE A 454 6.80 21.21 -6.50
CA ILE A 454 6.32 19.90 -6.95
C ILE A 454 5.50 20.13 -8.23
N SER A 455 5.83 19.46 -9.32
CA SER A 455 5.16 19.67 -10.62
C SER A 455 3.84 18.92 -10.76
N HIS A 456 3.68 17.81 -10.03
CA HIS A 456 2.46 17.00 -9.97
C HIS A 456 1.92 17.00 -8.52
N LYS A 457 1.16 18.04 -8.18
CA LYS A 457 0.73 18.35 -6.80
C LYS A 457 -0.48 17.53 -6.36
N ILE A 458 -0.64 17.36 -5.05
CA ILE A 458 -1.93 16.98 -4.46
C ILE A 458 -2.93 18.13 -4.64
N ILE A 459 -4.17 17.80 -4.95
CA ILE A 459 -5.29 18.73 -4.94
C ILE A 459 -6.06 18.53 -3.64
N TYR A 460 -5.81 19.39 -2.65
CA TYR A 460 -6.49 19.35 -1.36
C TYR A 460 -7.91 19.94 -1.43
N GLY A 461 -8.78 19.45 -0.55
CA GLY A 461 -10.16 19.88 -0.41
C GLY A 461 -11.14 19.06 -1.26
N GLY A 462 -12.42 19.36 -1.09
CA GLY A 462 -13.51 18.79 -1.86
C GLY A 462 -14.01 19.72 -2.97
N SER A 463 -15.19 19.42 -3.48
CA SER A 463 -15.85 20.16 -4.56
C SER A 463 -16.56 21.45 -4.08
N ASN A 464 -16.69 21.68 -2.77
CA ASN A 464 -17.44 22.81 -2.20
C ASN A 464 -16.56 23.85 -1.51
N ASN A 465 -15.27 23.92 -1.83
CA ASN A 465 -14.29 24.80 -1.15
C ASN A 465 -14.27 24.60 0.38
N GLU A 466 -14.46 23.36 0.84
CA GLU A 466 -14.34 22.99 2.25
C GLU A 466 -12.89 23.19 2.73
N ASP A 467 -12.71 23.54 4.01
CA ASP A 467 -11.36 23.60 4.58
C ASP A 467 -10.74 22.21 4.58
N TYR A 468 -9.67 22.02 3.83
CA TYR A 468 -9.01 20.72 3.74
C TYR A 468 -8.33 20.31 5.05
N ASN A 469 -8.06 21.23 5.98
CA ASN A 469 -7.58 20.89 7.32
C ASN A 469 -8.80 20.48 8.16
N LEU A 470 -8.90 19.19 8.48
CA LEU A 470 -10.02 18.67 9.27
C LEU A 470 -10.11 19.36 10.63
N ILE A 471 -8.96 19.66 11.22
CA ILE A 471 -8.81 20.34 12.50
C ILE A 471 -7.74 21.42 12.37
N GLN A 472 -8.01 22.59 12.95
CA GLN A 472 -7.03 23.65 13.13
C GLN A 472 -6.92 24.01 14.61
N LEU A 473 -5.79 23.69 15.22
CA LEU A 473 -5.49 24.06 16.60
C LEU A 473 -4.88 25.47 16.65
N ASP A 474 -5.30 26.27 17.64
CA ASP A 474 -4.64 27.53 17.94
C ASP A 474 -3.30 27.31 18.70
N ASP A 475 -2.48 28.35 18.80
CA ASP A 475 -1.15 28.27 19.43
C ASP A 475 -1.21 27.83 20.89
N ARG A 476 -2.28 28.17 21.62
CA ARG A 476 -2.44 27.76 23.03
C ARG A 476 -2.80 26.28 23.12
N GLN A 477 -3.68 25.80 22.24
CA GLN A 477 -4.03 24.39 22.14
C GLN A 477 -2.82 23.55 21.75
N LYS A 478 -1.96 24.04 20.85
CA LYS A 478 -0.69 23.38 20.49
C LYS A 478 0.27 23.30 21.67
N GLN A 479 0.44 24.39 22.43
CA GLN A 479 1.29 24.41 23.63
C GLN A 479 0.85 23.40 24.70
N ILE A 480 -0.45 23.09 24.80
CA ILE A 480 -0.95 22.06 25.72
C ILE A 480 -0.41 20.66 25.37
N PHE A 481 0.03 20.44 24.12
CA PHE A 481 0.69 19.21 23.67
C PHE A 481 2.22 19.31 23.66
N ASP A 482 2.80 20.47 23.97
CA ASP A 482 4.26 20.61 24.13
C ASP A 482 4.69 20.03 25.47
N ARG A 483 5.49 18.96 25.42
CA ARG A 483 5.91 18.19 26.60
C ARG A 483 7.42 18.04 26.70
N VAL A 484 8.17 18.58 25.76
CA VAL A 484 9.60 18.27 25.59
C VAL A 484 10.37 19.53 25.24
N ASP A 485 11.40 19.83 26.04
CA ASP A 485 12.37 20.84 25.67
C ASP A 485 13.39 20.22 24.70
N VAL A 486 13.39 20.71 23.47
CA VAL A 486 14.34 20.29 22.43
C VAL A 486 15.53 21.23 22.42
N SER A 487 16.72 20.68 22.63
CA SER A 487 17.99 21.39 22.65
C SER A 487 18.98 20.79 21.64
N LEU A 488 19.87 21.62 21.11
CA LEU A 488 20.98 21.16 20.26
C LEU A 488 22.17 20.80 21.14
N LEU A 489 22.64 19.55 21.10
CA LEU A 489 23.87 19.17 21.79
C LEU A 489 25.05 19.97 21.23
N ASN A 490 25.94 20.46 22.09
CA ASN A 490 27.10 21.29 21.72
C ASN A 490 26.72 22.49 20.82
N GLU A 491 25.56 23.11 21.06
CA GLU A 491 25.06 24.25 20.27
C GLU A 491 24.91 23.92 18.76
N GLY A 492 24.64 22.65 18.43
CA GLY A 492 24.48 22.16 17.05
C GLY A 492 25.79 21.92 16.28
N LYS A 493 26.94 22.15 16.93
CA LYS A 493 28.26 21.83 16.36
C LYS A 493 28.46 20.32 16.27
N GLU A 494 29.41 19.92 15.43
CA GLU A 494 29.76 18.50 15.29
C GLU A 494 30.15 17.92 16.66
N SER A 495 29.60 16.75 16.95
CA SER A 495 29.75 16.02 18.22
C SER A 495 30.20 14.59 17.96
N ARG A 496 30.86 14.00 18.96
CA ARG A 496 31.34 12.62 18.97
C ARG A 496 30.41 11.73 19.82
N LEU A 497 30.49 10.42 19.68
CA LEU A 497 29.77 9.48 20.56
C LEU A 497 30.15 9.66 22.03
N THR A 498 31.39 10.06 22.30
CA THR A 498 31.88 10.37 23.65
C THR A 498 31.13 11.54 24.29
N ASP A 499 30.62 12.50 23.51
CA ASP A 499 29.83 13.61 24.05
C ASP A 499 28.47 13.13 24.57
N ILE A 500 27.82 12.21 23.84
CA ILE A 500 26.58 11.57 24.28
C ILE A 500 26.84 10.76 25.54
N TYR A 501 27.86 9.89 25.51
CA TYR A 501 28.25 9.05 26.63
C TYR A 501 28.52 9.86 27.90
N ASN A 502 29.33 10.91 27.82
CA ASN A 502 29.65 11.78 28.95
C ASN A 502 28.41 12.52 29.48
N SER A 503 27.52 12.96 28.57
CA SER A 503 26.27 13.64 28.93
C SER A 503 25.33 12.73 29.72
N VAL A 504 25.18 11.47 29.30
CA VAL A 504 24.34 10.47 29.98
C VAL A 504 24.94 10.06 31.33
N LEU A 505 26.24 9.79 31.39
CA LEU A 505 26.91 9.40 32.64
C LEU A 505 27.00 10.53 33.68
N GLY A 506 26.99 11.79 33.23
CA GLY A 506 27.00 12.96 34.12
C GLY A 506 25.71 13.12 34.93
N ASP A 507 24.61 12.51 34.49
CA ASP A 507 23.29 12.60 35.11
C ASP A 507 22.56 11.25 35.04
N LYS A 508 22.99 10.31 35.89
CA LYS A 508 22.68 8.86 35.85
C LYS A 508 21.25 8.46 36.28
N GLN A 509 20.35 9.37 36.64
CA GLN A 509 19.04 9.03 37.22
C GLN A 509 17.84 9.36 36.33
N LYS A 510 17.90 8.92 35.05
CA LYS A 510 16.80 9.10 34.11
C LYS A 510 16.78 7.98 33.07
N SER A 511 15.64 7.32 32.90
CA SER A 511 15.37 6.49 31.71
C SER A 511 15.65 7.28 30.43
N THR A 512 16.60 6.77 29.66
CA THR A 512 17.20 7.45 28.52
C THR A 512 17.09 6.61 27.25
N LEU A 513 16.61 7.24 26.19
CA LEU A 513 16.59 6.68 24.83
C LEU A 513 17.64 7.38 23.97
N ILE A 514 18.46 6.60 23.27
CA ILE A 514 19.49 7.09 22.33
C ILE A 514 19.22 6.47 20.96
N ILE A 515 18.93 7.32 19.98
CA ILE A 515 18.62 6.90 18.61
C ILE A 515 19.69 7.42 17.65
N LEU A 516 20.41 6.50 17.00
CA LEU A 516 21.46 6.80 16.04
C LEU A 516 21.09 6.27 14.64
N ASN A 517 21.64 6.86 13.57
CA ASN A 517 21.22 6.49 12.22
C ASN A 517 21.79 5.14 11.75
N THR A 518 22.89 4.65 12.33
CA THR A 518 23.57 3.43 11.87
C THR A 518 23.74 2.41 12.99
N LYS A 519 23.62 1.12 12.64
CA LYS A 519 23.84 0.00 13.56
C LYS A 519 25.25 0.02 14.17
N LYS A 520 26.25 0.45 13.40
CA LYS A 520 27.63 0.56 13.85
C LYS A 520 27.78 1.61 14.95
N SER A 521 27.18 2.79 14.78
CA SER A 521 27.18 3.82 15.83
C SER A 521 26.47 3.34 17.10
N VAL A 522 25.35 2.62 16.95
CA VAL A 522 24.63 1.99 18.08
C VAL A 522 25.54 1.00 18.82
N MET A 523 26.21 0.10 18.09
CA MET A 523 27.10 -0.91 18.67
C MET A 523 28.27 -0.26 19.42
N ASN A 524 28.98 0.67 18.78
CA ASN A 524 30.11 1.36 19.39
C ASN A 524 29.71 2.04 20.71
N LEU A 525 28.56 2.72 20.74
CA LEU A 525 28.10 3.39 21.95
C LEU A 525 27.62 2.39 23.02
N TYR A 526 27.01 1.28 22.62
CA TYR A 526 26.61 0.20 23.52
C TYR A 526 27.83 -0.42 24.22
N GLU A 527 28.88 -0.74 23.47
CA GLU A 527 30.16 -1.25 24.01
C GLU A 527 30.78 -0.27 25.01
N MET A 528 30.78 1.04 24.70
CA MET A 528 31.27 2.07 25.63
C MET A 528 30.53 2.07 26.98
N PHE A 529 29.21 1.83 26.98
CA PHE A 529 28.45 1.72 28.23
C PHE A 529 28.67 0.37 28.91
N GLU A 530 28.73 -0.72 28.16
CA GLU A 530 28.96 -2.08 28.69
C GLU A 530 30.32 -2.19 29.39
N GLU A 531 31.38 -1.59 28.83
CA GLU A 531 32.71 -1.55 29.44
C GLU A 531 32.78 -0.70 30.72
N ALA A 532 31.92 0.32 30.83
CA ALA A 532 31.98 1.31 31.90
C ALA A 532 31.01 1.04 33.07
N MET A 533 30.03 0.17 32.89
CA MET A 533 29.00 -0.13 33.88
C MET A 533 29.27 -1.44 34.61
N ASP A 534 29.24 -1.40 35.95
CA ASP A 534 29.34 -2.61 36.77
C ASP A 534 28.11 -3.54 36.61
N ASP A 535 26.96 -2.96 36.30
CA ASP A 535 25.69 -3.66 36.06
C ASP A 535 25.06 -3.20 34.74
N THR A 536 24.94 -4.12 33.79
CA THR A 536 24.39 -3.89 32.46
C THR A 536 22.97 -4.42 32.31
N SER A 537 22.33 -4.84 33.41
CA SER A 537 20.96 -5.39 33.39
C SER A 537 19.92 -4.41 32.84
N ASN A 538 20.18 -3.10 32.88
CA ASN A 538 19.28 -2.04 32.41
C ASN A 538 19.80 -1.34 31.14
N LEU A 539 20.83 -1.89 30.49
CA LEU A 539 21.37 -1.42 29.21
C LEU A 539 20.83 -2.29 28.08
N TYR A 540 20.23 -1.67 27.07
CA TYR A 540 19.60 -2.37 25.96
C TYR A 540 20.13 -1.91 24.61
N TYR A 541 20.42 -2.89 23.76
CA TYR A 541 20.66 -2.71 22.33
C TYR A 541 19.37 -3.06 21.58
N LEU A 542 18.94 -2.24 20.62
CA LEU A 542 17.72 -2.53 19.86
C LEU A 542 17.85 -2.11 18.39
N THR A 543 18.16 -3.08 17.52
CA THR A 543 18.27 -2.83 16.07
C THR A 543 17.65 -3.97 15.24
N THR A 544 17.65 -3.81 13.92
CA THR A 544 17.20 -4.88 12.99
C THR A 544 18.18 -6.05 12.86
N ASN A 545 19.29 -6.07 13.60
CA ASN A 545 20.10 -7.30 13.77
C ASN A 545 19.36 -8.38 14.58
N MET A 546 18.35 -7.97 15.35
CA MET A 546 17.46 -8.88 16.07
C MET A 546 16.25 -9.21 15.22
N CYS A 547 15.77 -10.46 15.26
CA CYS A 547 14.53 -10.88 14.63
C CYS A 547 13.30 -10.20 15.30
N PRO A 548 12.15 -10.09 14.60
CA PRO A 548 10.94 -9.48 15.13
C PRO A 548 10.53 -9.96 16.52
N LYS A 549 10.54 -11.28 16.76
CA LYS A 549 10.19 -11.87 18.06
C LYS A 549 11.14 -11.43 19.17
N HIS A 550 12.45 -11.45 18.91
CA HIS A 550 13.47 -10.99 19.86
C HIS A 550 13.26 -9.52 20.26
N ARG A 551 13.03 -8.63 19.29
CA ARG A 551 12.76 -7.22 19.56
C ARG A 551 11.51 -7.01 20.41
N LEU A 552 10.45 -7.78 20.14
CA LEU A 552 9.20 -7.72 20.90
C LEU A 552 9.43 -8.07 22.37
N ASP A 553 10.21 -9.13 22.63
CA ASP A 553 10.51 -9.60 23.99
C ASP A 553 11.30 -8.53 24.76
N ILE A 554 12.33 -7.93 24.16
CA ILE A 554 13.09 -6.80 24.75
C ILE A 554 12.19 -5.59 25.00
N ILE A 555 11.35 -5.19 24.03
CA ILE A 555 10.44 -4.04 24.19
C ILE A 555 9.49 -4.26 25.36
N ASN A 556 8.97 -5.48 25.54
CA ASN A 556 8.10 -5.83 26.67
C ASN A 556 8.85 -5.76 28.01
N GLU A 557 10.11 -6.20 28.05
CA GLU A 557 10.96 -6.08 29.23
C GLU A 557 11.19 -4.60 29.60
N ILE A 558 11.62 -3.77 28.64
CA ILE A 558 11.82 -2.34 28.81
C ILE A 558 10.53 -1.69 29.33
N LYS A 559 9.37 -2.03 28.73
CA LYS A 559 8.06 -1.51 29.15
C LYS A 559 7.74 -1.85 30.61
N ASN A 560 8.01 -3.08 31.04
CA ASN A 560 7.78 -3.50 32.42
C ASN A 560 8.68 -2.74 33.42
N LYS A 561 9.96 -2.52 33.05
CA LYS A 561 10.90 -1.73 33.86
C LYS A 561 10.49 -0.26 33.95
N LEU A 562 10.14 0.37 32.83
CA LEU A 562 9.65 1.75 32.80
C LEU A 562 8.35 1.94 33.61
N ASN A 563 7.45 0.94 33.62
CA ASN A 563 6.23 0.98 34.43
C ASN A 563 6.49 0.77 35.93
N SER A 564 7.64 0.20 36.28
CA SER A 564 8.08 -0.03 37.65
C SER A 564 9.07 1.06 38.14
N ASP A 565 9.16 2.17 37.41
CA ASP A 565 10.08 3.29 37.65
C ASP A 565 11.56 2.86 37.78
N ILE A 566 11.96 1.82 37.03
CA ILE A 566 13.35 1.38 36.92
C ILE A 566 14.00 2.13 35.75
N ASP A 567 15.09 2.84 36.04
CA ASP A 567 15.86 3.57 35.04
C ASP A 567 16.54 2.61 34.06
N VAL A 568 16.36 2.87 32.76
CA VAL A 568 16.93 2.08 31.66
C VAL A 568 17.64 2.96 30.64
N ILE A 569 18.67 2.41 29.99
CA ILE A 569 19.35 3.05 28.85
C ILE A 569 19.12 2.18 27.63
N VAL A 570 18.44 2.74 26.64
CA VAL A 570 18.12 2.04 25.38
C VAL A 570 18.84 2.72 24.24
N ILE A 571 19.67 1.97 23.51
CA ILE A 571 20.42 2.45 22.36
C ILE A 571 19.86 1.73 21.13
N SER A 572 19.30 2.49 20.19
CA SER A 572 18.53 1.94 19.09
C SER A 572 18.82 2.67 17.77
N THR A 573 18.45 2.04 16.66
CA THR A 573 18.25 2.75 15.39
C THR A 573 16.84 3.38 15.33
N SER A 574 16.41 3.88 14.19
CA SER A 574 15.05 4.43 13.98
C SER A 574 13.90 3.42 14.20
N LEU A 575 14.20 2.16 14.53
CA LEU A 575 13.20 1.12 14.76
C LEU A 575 12.18 1.47 15.86
N ILE A 576 12.63 2.18 16.89
CA ILE A 576 11.79 2.55 18.05
C ILE A 576 10.95 3.83 17.79
N GLU A 577 11.18 4.53 16.68
CA GLU A 577 10.48 5.79 16.35
C GLU A 577 8.98 5.54 16.12
N ALA A 578 8.62 4.39 15.54
CA ALA A 578 7.28 4.11 15.06
C ALA A 578 6.70 2.79 15.62
N GLY A 579 5.44 2.82 16.06
CA GLY A 579 4.69 1.62 16.49
C GLY A 579 5.13 0.95 17.79
N VAL A 580 5.95 1.62 18.62
CA VAL A 580 6.36 1.11 19.94
C VAL A 580 5.80 2.03 21.05
N ASN A 581 5.12 1.49 22.05
CA ASN A 581 4.55 2.28 23.16
C ASN A 581 5.48 2.33 24.38
N LEU A 582 6.54 3.12 24.29
CA LEU A 582 7.51 3.39 25.36
C LEU A 582 7.60 4.89 25.63
N ASP A 583 7.84 5.25 26.89
CA ASP A 583 7.93 6.65 27.35
C ASP A 583 9.19 6.85 28.19
N PHE A 584 10.11 7.68 27.69
CA PHE A 584 11.40 7.96 28.30
C PHE A 584 11.45 9.39 28.84
N ARG A 585 12.26 9.62 29.87
CA ARG A 585 12.45 10.98 30.40
C ARG A 585 13.42 11.80 29.55
N ARG A 586 14.42 11.13 28.96
CA ARG A 586 15.47 11.77 28.16
C ARG A 586 15.62 11.08 26.80
N LEU A 587 15.87 11.87 25.77
CA LEU A 587 16.12 11.43 24.40
C LEU A 587 17.41 12.07 23.84
N TYR A 588 18.25 11.27 23.20
CA TYR A 588 19.27 11.74 22.27
C TYR A 588 18.96 11.21 20.88
N ARG A 589 18.95 12.09 19.87
CA ARG A 589 18.68 11.71 18.48
C ARG A 589 19.74 12.30 17.56
N SER A 590 20.48 11.44 16.84
CA SER A 590 21.32 11.91 15.73
C SER A 590 20.48 12.73 14.74
N TYR A 591 21.05 13.75 14.12
CA TYR A 591 20.35 14.48 13.05
C TYR A 591 19.89 13.50 11.96
N ALA A 592 18.61 13.61 11.58
CA ALA A 592 17.95 12.81 10.56
C ALA A 592 16.93 13.67 9.82
N GLY A 593 15.99 13.07 9.09
CA GLY A 593 14.81 13.78 8.62
C GLY A 593 14.02 14.40 9.77
N PHE A 594 13.39 15.55 9.51
CA PHE A 594 12.67 16.28 10.55
C PHE A 594 11.46 15.47 11.08
N ASP A 595 10.81 14.73 10.20
CA ASP A 595 9.81 13.70 10.52
C ASP A 595 10.31 12.68 11.56
N SER A 596 11.47 12.06 11.32
CA SER A 596 12.08 11.12 12.27
C SER A 596 12.41 11.78 13.62
N ILE A 597 12.85 13.05 13.60
CA ILE A 597 13.12 13.80 14.84
C ILE A 597 11.85 13.99 15.65
N ILE A 598 10.75 14.42 15.03
CA ILE A 598 9.48 14.63 15.74
C ILE A 598 8.89 13.31 16.23
N GLN A 599 8.98 12.23 15.45
CA GLN A 599 8.56 10.90 15.88
C GLN A 599 9.35 10.41 17.10
N ALA A 600 10.67 10.64 17.12
CA ALA A 600 11.52 10.34 18.26
C ALA A 600 11.15 11.19 19.50
N VAL A 601 10.94 12.50 19.32
CA VAL A 601 10.49 13.42 20.39
C VAL A 601 9.17 12.95 21.00
N GLY A 602 8.27 12.38 20.19
CA GLY A 602 7.04 11.74 20.67
C GLY A 602 7.21 10.49 21.56
N ARG A 603 8.45 10.07 21.84
CA ARG A 603 8.82 9.02 22.82
C ARG A 603 9.41 9.58 24.11
N CYS A 604 9.57 10.90 24.20
CA CYS A 604 10.06 11.60 25.37
C CYS A 604 8.89 12.27 26.10
N ASN A 605 8.72 11.99 27.39
CA ASN A 605 7.63 12.50 28.24
C ASN A 605 6.24 12.40 27.58
N ARG A 606 6.01 11.31 26.86
CA ARG A 606 4.82 11.04 26.05
C ARG A 606 3.56 11.03 26.89
N GLU A 607 3.60 10.45 28.09
CA GLU A 607 2.45 10.41 29.01
C GLU A 607 2.35 11.67 29.88
N GLY A 608 3.32 12.59 29.78
CA GLY A 608 3.32 13.85 30.55
C GLY A 608 3.53 13.61 32.05
N LYS A 609 4.32 12.59 32.40
CA LYS A 609 4.66 12.25 33.79
C LYS A 609 5.54 13.31 34.45
N TYR A 610 6.26 14.09 33.64
CA TYR A 610 7.17 15.14 34.07
C TYR A 610 6.70 16.50 33.53
N ASP A 611 7.15 17.59 34.15
CA ASP A 611 6.86 18.96 33.70
C ASP A 611 7.28 19.14 32.23
N LYS A 612 8.53 18.80 31.91
CA LYS A 612 9.01 18.59 30.53
C LYS A 612 10.03 17.46 30.45
N GLY A 613 10.04 16.78 29.29
CA GLY A 613 11.08 15.84 28.89
C GLY A 613 12.29 16.56 28.27
N GLU A 614 13.43 15.87 28.24
CA GLU A 614 14.69 16.42 27.72
C GLU A 614 15.04 15.74 26.38
N ALA A 615 15.01 16.48 25.27
CA ALA A 615 15.45 15.96 23.97
C ALA A 615 16.68 16.71 23.45
N TYR A 616 17.72 15.96 23.08
CA TYR A 616 18.96 16.48 22.53
C TYR A 616 19.14 16.01 21.09
N LEU A 617 19.20 16.97 20.16
CA LEU A 617 19.56 16.70 18.77
C LEU A 617 21.07 16.72 18.61
N VAL A 618 21.62 15.67 18.02
CA VAL A 618 23.08 15.46 17.96
C VAL A 618 23.56 15.47 16.50
N ASN A 619 24.39 16.45 16.16
CA ASN A 619 25.08 16.48 14.87
C ASN A 619 26.34 15.61 14.95
N LEU A 620 26.18 14.28 14.85
CA LEU A 620 27.32 13.37 14.88
C LEU A 620 28.24 13.54 13.66
N ASP A 621 29.54 13.52 13.92
CA ASP A 621 30.57 13.59 12.89
C ASP A 621 30.63 12.32 12.01
N LYS A 622 31.36 12.43 10.91
CA LYS A 622 31.42 11.39 9.86
C LYS A 622 32.27 10.17 10.24
N ASP A 623 33.14 10.25 11.24
CA ASP A 623 33.89 9.06 11.69
C ASP A 623 32.97 8.17 12.54
N ASP A 624 32.15 8.79 13.38
CA ASP A 624 31.23 8.13 14.30
C ASP A 624 29.90 7.72 13.65
N GLU A 625 29.45 8.43 12.60
CA GLU A 625 28.21 8.11 11.88
C GLU A 625 28.39 8.17 10.35
N LYS A 626 28.84 7.05 9.77
CA LYS A 626 29.01 6.89 8.32
C LYS A 626 27.71 6.44 7.67
N LEU A 627 27.02 7.37 7.01
CA LEU A 627 25.76 7.05 6.31
C LEU A 627 25.98 6.24 5.02
N GLY A 628 27.17 6.29 4.41
CA GLY A 628 27.57 5.38 3.32
C GLY A 628 26.54 5.31 2.18
N ASN A 629 25.91 4.16 2.03
CA ASN A 629 24.89 3.91 0.99
C ASN A 629 23.50 4.50 1.31
N LEU A 630 23.27 5.03 2.52
CA LEU A 630 22.00 5.61 2.97
C LEU A 630 21.80 7.04 2.45
N LYS A 631 21.86 7.24 1.13
CA LYS A 631 21.80 8.56 0.47
C LYS A 631 20.57 9.38 0.86
N SER A 632 19.40 8.74 1.00
CA SER A 632 18.16 9.42 1.43
C SER A 632 18.31 10.01 2.83
N ILE A 633 18.82 9.22 3.79
CA ILE A 633 19.05 9.68 5.17
C ILE A 633 20.09 10.80 5.20
N GLU A 634 21.17 10.69 4.39
CA GLU A 634 22.19 11.73 4.30
C GLU A 634 21.63 13.06 3.76
N ASN A 635 20.81 13.00 2.69
CA ASN A 635 20.14 14.17 2.15
C ASN A 635 19.21 14.82 3.18
N LYS A 636 18.37 14.01 3.85
CA LYS A 636 17.47 14.47 4.90
C LYS A 636 18.22 15.10 6.09
N LYS A 637 19.33 14.47 6.56
CA LYS A 637 20.23 15.01 7.60
C LYS A 637 20.82 16.37 7.19
N ASN A 638 21.29 16.49 5.95
CA ASN A 638 21.87 17.73 5.44
C ASN A 638 20.84 18.87 5.36
N ILE A 639 19.59 18.57 4.98
CA ILE A 639 18.51 19.56 4.97
C ILE A 639 18.19 19.99 6.41
N THR A 640 18.06 19.05 7.34
CA THR A 640 17.85 19.35 8.76
C THR A 640 18.95 20.25 9.32
N LYS A 641 20.23 19.96 9.03
CA LYS A 641 21.36 20.81 9.41
C LYS A 641 21.16 22.25 8.90
N LYS A 642 20.82 22.43 7.62
CA LYS A 642 20.54 23.75 7.02
C LYS A 642 19.29 24.45 7.58
N VAL A 643 18.35 23.71 8.16
CA VAL A 643 17.14 24.29 8.79
C VAL A 643 17.45 24.74 10.22
N LEU A 644 18.31 24.01 10.91
CA LEU A 644 18.75 24.31 12.28
C LEU A 644 19.93 25.30 12.36
N ASP A 645 20.60 25.60 11.24
CA ASP A 645 21.64 26.64 11.18
C ASP A 645 21.06 28.02 11.56
N ASN A 646 21.68 28.70 12.54
CA ASN A 646 21.21 29.96 13.14
C ASN A 646 19.91 29.88 13.94
N TYR A 647 19.56 28.69 14.44
CA TYR A 647 18.45 28.51 15.36
C TYR A 647 18.70 29.25 16.69
N ASP A 648 17.72 30.05 17.12
CA ASP A 648 17.81 31.03 18.22
C ASP A 648 17.18 30.55 19.54
N GLY A 649 16.74 29.29 19.60
CA GLY A 649 16.34 28.62 20.84
C GLY A 649 14.85 28.33 21.00
N ASN A 650 13.96 28.83 20.14
CA ASN A 650 12.52 28.52 20.21
C ASN A 650 12.11 27.43 19.20
N PHE A 651 11.81 26.21 19.68
CA PHE A 651 11.68 25.02 18.82
C PHE A 651 10.26 24.95 18.27
N ASP A 652 9.91 25.88 17.39
CA ASP A 652 8.63 25.86 16.69
C ASP A 652 8.62 24.73 15.65
N ILE A 653 8.09 23.59 16.07
CA ILE A 653 8.00 22.37 15.25
C ILE A 653 7.30 22.65 13.93
N GLU A 654 6.25 23.48 13.91
CA GLU A 654 5.47 23.71 12.70
C GLU A 654 6.23 24.54 11.67
N ASP A 655 6.84 25.65 12.11
CA ASP A 655 7.68 26.48 11.25
C ASP A 655 8.90 25.70 10.74
N LEU A 656 9.58 24.95 11.61
CA LEU A 656 10.71 24.11 11.22
C LEU A 656 10.29 23.01 10.22
N ASN A 657 9.11 22.39 10.42
CA ASN A 657 8.59 21.38 9.51
C ASN A 657 8.29 21.94 8.12
N LYS A 658 7.64 23.12 8.06
CA LYS A 658 7.38 23.83 6.80
C LYS A 658 8.67 24.18 6.06
N ARG A 659 9.66 24.74 6.77
CA ARG A 659 10.98 25.07 6.19
C ARG A 659 11.72 23.82 5.71
N TYR A 660 11.62 22.73 6.47
CA TYR A 660 12.23 21.45 6.11
C TYR A 660 11.67 20.91 4.80
N TYR A 661 10.34 20.75 4.68
CA TYR A 661 9.75 20.21 3.45
C TYR A 661 9.91 21.14 2.24
N ALA A 662 9.81 22.45 2.43
CA ALA A 662 10.10 23.40 1.36
C ALA A 662 11.52 23.23 0.80
N LYS A 663 12.52 23.08 1.69
CA LYS A 663 13.91 22.81 1.29
C LYS A 663 14.10 21.39 0.75
N LEU A 664 13.37 20.40 1.26
CA LEU A 664 13.44 19.01 0.76
C LEU A 664 12.99 18.97 -0.70
N PHE A 665 11.77 19.41 -0.98
CA PHE A 665 11.22 19.37 -2.33
C PHE A 665 11.92 20.32 -3.31
N SER A 666 12.56 21.39 -2.84
CA SER A 666 13.36 22.26 -3.72
C SER A 666 14.75 21.70 -4.06
N ASN A 667 15.28 20.74 -3.27
CA ASN A 667 16.62 20.17 -3.44
C ASN A 667 16.60 18.74 -4.00
N LEU A 668 15.42 18.15 -4.16
CA LEU A 668 15.27 16.82 -4.74
C LEU A 668 15.14 16.94 -6.27
N ASP A 669 16.14 16.46 -6.98
CA ASP A 669 16.13 16.37 -8.46
C ASP A 669 15.22 15.22 -8.97
N ASP A 670 14.71 14.36 -8.08
CA ASP A 670 14.10 13.07 -8.46
C ASP A 670 12.91 12.70 -7.56
N LEU A 671 11.76 13.33 -7.81
CA LEU A 671 10.47 12.95 -7.21
C LEU A 671 9.79 11.78 -7.96
N ASP A 672 10.52 11.19 -8.92
CA ASP A 672 10.08 10.12 -9.80
C ASP A 672 11.02 8.91 -9.69
N LYS A 673 10.51 7.77 -9.23
CA LYS A 673 11.31 6.57 -9.06
C LYS A 673 11.91 6.11 -10.39
N LYS A 674 13.24 6.07 -10.45
CA LYS A 674 14.02 5.55 -11.59
C LYS A 674 13.92 4.03 -11.66
N VAL A 675 13.82 3.51 -12.88
CA VAL A 675 13.68 2.06 -13.14
C VAL A 675 14.70 1.50 -14.14
N ALA A 676 15.27 2.36 -14.98
CA ALA A 676 16.37 2.04 -15.89
C ALA A 676 17.10 3.34 -16.29
N ASP A 677 18.18 3.23 -17.07
CA ASP A 677 18.90 4.40 -17.59
C ASP A 677 17.92 5.36 -18.30
N ASN A 678 17.73 6.54 -17.72
CA ASN A 678 16.84 7.63 -18.18
C ASN A 678 15.32 7.37 -18.16
N LYS A 679 14.84 6.32 -17.48
CA LYS A 679 13.38 6.05 -17.33
C LYS A 679 12.93 6.18 -15.89
N THR A 680 11.71 6.71 -15.72
CA THR A 680 11.02 6.76 -14.42
C THR A 680 9.68 6.03 -14.50
N LEU A 681 9.14 5.61 -13.35
CA LEU A 681 7.80 5.03 -13.27
C LEU A 681 6.72 5.99 -13.81
N LEU A 682 6.85 7.31 -13.54
CA LEU A 682 5.95 8.30 -14.09
C LEU A 682 5.97 8.27 -15.62
N ASP A 683 7.15 8.27 -16.24
CA ASP A 683 7.27 8.23 -17.71
C ASP A 683 6.64 6.95 -18.30
N LEU A 684 6.94 5.78 -17.73
CA LEU A 684 6.36 4.51 -18.19
C LEU A 684 4.83 4.49 -18.09
N LEU A 685 4.26 5.06 -17.03
CA LEU A 685 2.81 5.12 -16.80
C LEU A 685 2.11 6.26 -17.53
N SER A 686 2.85 7.18 -18.15
CA SER A 686 2.31 8.36 -18.83
C SER A 686 2.76 8.45 -20.28
N PHE A 687 3.73 9.31 -20.58
CA PHE A 687 4.10 9.69 -21.93
C PHE A 687 4.91 8.61 -22.64
N ASN A 688 5.71 7.82 -21.93
CA ASN A 688 6.65 6.83 -22.46
C ASN A 688 7.54 7.43 -23.57
N LYS A 689 8.40 8.38 -23.17
CA LYS A 689 9.20 9.22 -24.09
C LYS A 689 10.01 8.41 -25.08
N GLU A 690 10.64 7.32 -24.65
CA GLU A 690 11.48 6.49 -25.52
C GLU A 690 10.69 5.94 -26.70
N ILE A 691 9.50 5.38 -26.45
CA ILE A 691 8.64 4.84 -27.51
C ILE A 691 8.24 5.93 -28.51
N ARG A 692 7.79 7.09 -28.02
CA ARG A 692 7.35 8.19 -28.88
C ARG A 692 8.50 8.83 -29.68
N GLN A 693 9.73 8.78 -29.17
CA GLN A 693 10.91 9.28 -29.87
C GLN A 693 11.49 8.26 -30.87
N SER A 694 11.21 6.97 -30.66
CA SER A 694 11.78 5.88 -31.47
C SER A 694 11.12 5.69 -32.83
N GLY A 695 10.00 6.36 -33.10
CA GLY A 695 9.32 6.34 -34.39
C GLY A 695 7.82 6.58 -34.28
N ASP A 696 7.15 6.63 -35.43
CA ASP A 696 5.70 6.76 -35.48
C ASP A 696 5.04 5.48 -34.96
N MET A 697 4.07 5.67 -34.07
CA MET A 697 3.28 4.59 -33.51
C MET A 697 1.82 4.77 -33.93
N GLU A 698 1.16 3.69 -34.32
CA GLU A 698 -0.30 3.71 -34.48
C GLU A 698 -0.95 3.96 -33.10
N GLY A 699 -1.94 4.85 -33.06
CA GLY A 699 -2.63 5.17 -31.83
C GLY A 699 -2.00 6.27 -30.99
N ILE A 700 -2.61 6.53 -29.83
CA ILE A 700 -2.30 7.68 -28.98
C ILE A 700 -1.72 7.26 -27.64
N ASN A 701 -2.26 6.21 -27.02
CA ASN A 701 -1.77 5.66 -25.77
C ASN A 701 -0.49 4.84 -26.01
N ALA A 702 0.50 5.00 -25.14
CA ALA A 702 1.85 4.42 -25.27
C ALA A 702 2.38 3.77 -23.98
N GLN A 703 1.60 3.78 -22.91
CA GLN A 703 2.01 3.42 -21.56
C GLN A 703 2.57 1.99 -21.47
N ALA A 704 3.62 1.79 -20.68
CA ALA A 704 4.25 0.49 -20.42
C ALA A 704 3.79 -0.07 -19.06
N LEU A 705 2.51 -0.45 -18.98
CA LEU A 705 1.87 -0.87 -17.73
C LEU A 705 2.50 -2.12 -17.11
N LYS A 706 2.98 -3.06 -17.95
CA LYS A 706 3.60 -4.29 -17.48
C LYS A 706 5.02 -4.01 -17.00
N GLU A 707 5.82 -3.28 -17.77
CA GLU A 707 7.17 -2.87 -17.37
C GLU A 707 7.13 -2.08 -16.06
N ALA A 708 6.27 -1.07 -15.96
CA ALA A 708 6.09 -0.29 -14.73
C ALA A 708 5.70 -1.16 -13.54
N SER A 709 4.77 -2.11 -13.72
CA SER A 709 4.39 -3.06 -12.67
C SER A 709 5.52 -3.97 -12.23
N ASP A 710 6.34 -4.46 -13.18
CA ASP A 710 7.43 -5.40 -12.89
C ASP A 710 8.60 -4.70 -12.18
N GLN A 711 8.84 -3.43 -12.51
CA GLN A 711 9.87 -2.60 -11.90
C GLN A 711 9.42 -1.92 -10.59
N PHE A 712 8.11 -1.86 -10.34
CA PHE A 712 7.58 -1.22 -9.15
C PHE A 712 7.86 -2.04 -7.88
N ASN A 713 8.64 -1.46 -6.97
CA ASN A 713 8.74 -1.87 -5.58
C ASN A 713 8.78 -0.62 -4.68
N LEU A 714 7.88 -0.55 -3.69
CA LEU A 714 7.84 0.56 -2.74
C LEU A 714 9.09 0.58 -1.85
N ILE A 715 9.51 -0.61 -1.42
CA ILE A 715 10.72 -0.84 -0.62
C ILE A 715 11.65 -1.68 -1.48
N GLU A 716 12.88 -1.23 -1.68
CA GLU A 716 13.89 -1.99 -2.38
C GLU A 716 14.34 -3.15 -1.51
N ASP A 717 13.95 -4.36 -1.89
CA ASP A 717 14.34 -5.58 -1.19
C ASP A 717 15.55 -6.19 -1.88
N SER A 718 16.72 -5.61 -1.61
CA SER A 718 18.02 -6.22 -1.90
C SER A 718 18.50 -7.11 -0.76
N SER A 719 17.63 -7.37 0.23
CA SER A 719 17.95 -8.17 1.41
C SER A 719 17.46 -9.61 1.25
N GLU A 720 18.22 -10.53 1.81
CA GLU A 720 17.87 -11.94 1.86
C GLU A 720 17.33 -12.27 3.25
N SER A 721 16.19 -12.98 3.30
CA SER A 721 15.59 -13.41 4.56
C SER A 721 16.32 -14.63 5.10
N VAL A 722 16.82 -14.54 6.33
CA VAL A 722 17.57 -15.60 7.01
C VAL A 722 16.90 -15.93 8.34
N ILE A 723 16.59 -17.22 8.55
CA ILE A 723 16.02 -17.74 9.80
C ILE A 723 17.12 -17.80 10.87
N VAL A 724 16.81 -17.41 12.10
CA VAL A 724 17.75 -17.39 13.22
C VAL A 724 17.25 -18.23 14.40
N TYR A 725 18.19 -18.70 15.20
CA TYR A 725 17.93 -19.44 16.45
C TYR A 725 17.61 -18.46 17.60
N TYR A 726 16.35 -18.44 18.02
CA TYR A 726 15.86 -17.63 19.13
C TYR A 726 14.53 -18.20 19.68
N GLY A 727 14.46 -18.49 20.98
CA GLY A 727 13.22 -18.94 21.63
C GLY A 727 12.65 -20.22 21.01
N GLU A 728 11.41 -20.18 20.52
CA GLU A 728 10.74 -21.36 19.94
C GLU A 728 11.28 -21.76 18.55
N SER A 729 12.07 -20.92 17.88
CA SER A 729 12.58 -21.27 16.55
C SER A 729 13.53 -22.46 16.57
N PHE A 730 14.17 -22.75 17.71
CA PHE A 730 15.02 -23.94 17.86
C PHE A 730 14.26 -25.23 17.49
N ALA A 731 13.10 -25.45 18.11
CA ALA A 731 12.27 -26.63 17.83
C ALA A 731 11.68 -26.58 16.41
N LEU A 732 11.22 -25.40 15.95
CA LEU A 732 10.64 -25.24 14.62
C LEU A 732 11.65 -25.48 13.49
N ILE A 733 12.91 -25.10 13.69
CA ILE A 733 14.00 -25.35 12.74
C ILE A 733 14.30 -26.86 12.66
N GLU A 734 14.32 -27.56 13.80
CA GLU A 734 14.49 -29.02 13.81
C GLU A 734 13.35 -29.73 13.07
N GLU A 735 12.10 -29.33 13.31
CA GLU A 735 10.92 -29.83 12.58
C GLU A 735 11.01 -29.55 11.07
N LEU A 736 11.45 -28.34 10.70
CA LEU A 736 11.61 -27.95 9.29
C LEU A 736 12.68 -28.79 8.59
N ILE A 737 13.83 -29.00 9.22
CA ILE A 737 14.92 -29.83 8.68
C ILE A 737 14.42 -31.26 8.50
N ALA A 738 13.75 -31.84 9.49
CA ALA A 738 13.20 -33.19 9.40
C ALA A 738 12.18 -33.32 8.24
N ALA A 739 11.27 -32.35 8.09
CA ALA A 739 10.29 -32.34 7.01
C ALA A 739 10.94 -32.27 5.61
N ILE A 740 12.03 -31.52 5.47
CA ILE A 740 12.80 -31.41 4.22
C ILE A 740 13.54 -32.71 3.90
N GLU A 741 14.15 -33.34 4.90
CA GLU A 741 14.82 -34.64 4.74
C GLU A 741 13.83 -35.73 4.31
N GLU A 742 12.65 -35.78 4.93
CA GLU A 742 11.58 -36.72 4.56
C GLU A 742 11.05 -36.49 3.14
N PHE A 743 10.88 -35.23 2.73
CA PHE A 743 10.44 -34.87 1.37
C PHE A 743 11.39 -35.42 0.28
N ARG A 744 12.69 -35.50 0.57
CA ARG A 744 13.69 -36.02 -0.36
C ARG A 744 13.64 -37.54 -0.53
N GLY A 745 13.07 -38.24 0.44
CA GLY A 745 12.91 -39.71 0.41
C GLY A 745 11.74 -40.20 -0.44
N TYR A 746 10.82 -39.31 -0.86
CA TYR A 746 9.58 -39.67 -1.54
C TYR A 746 9.24 -38.65 -2.64
N ASP A 747 9.10 -39.11 -3.90
CA ASP A 747 8.64 -38.27 -5.00
C ASP A 747 7.22 -37.72 -4.72
N GLY A 748 7.14 -36.45 -4.35
CA GLY A 748 6.00 -35.57 -4.65
C GLY A 748 4.75 -35.71 -3.77
N ASN A 749 4.86 -35.74 -2.45
CA ASN A 749 3.67 -35.54 -1.60
C ASN A 749 3.36 -34.03 -1.40
N LYS A 750 2.19 -33.59 -1.89
CA LYS A 750 1.67 -32.22 -1.67
C LYS A 750 1.50 -31.90 -0.18
N GLU A 751 1.23 -32.90 0.66
CA GLU A 751 1.08 -32.73 2.10
C GLU A 751 2.37 -32.24 2.76
N LYS A 752 3.53 -32.78 2.36
CA LYS A 752 4.83 -32.36 2.90
C LYS A 752 5.22 -30.95 2.47
N ILE A 753 4.88 -30.56 1.24
CA ILE A 753 5.04 -29.16 0.81
C ILE A 753 4.17 -28.23 1.67
N ASN A 754 2.96 -28.66 2.02
CA ASN A 754 2.08 -27.89 2.89
C ASN A 754 2.63 -27.78 4.32
N GLU A 755 3.14 -28.88 4.88
CA GLU A 755 3.80 -28.90 6.19
C GLU A 755 5.00 -27.95 6.24
N ILE A 756 5.88 -27.99 5.24
CA ILE A 756 7.03 -27.06 5.11
C ILE A 756 6.54 -25.61 5.06
N LYS A 757 5.48 -25.31 4.29
CA LYS A 757 4.91 -23.96 4.23
C LYS A 757 4.37 -23.50 5.59
N ILE A 758 3.69 -24.36 6.33
CA ILE A 758 3.18 -24.06 7.67
C ILE A 758 4.34 -23.75 8.63
N LEU A 759 5.41 -24.53 8.59
CA LEU A 759 6.62 -24.31 9.41
C LEU A 759 7.31 -23.00 9.04
N LEU A 760 7.47 -22.70 7.75
CA LEU A 760 8.04 -21.42 7.29
C LEU A 760 7.20 -20.22 7.73
N ASN A 761 5.87 -20.35 7.73
CA ASN A 761 4.97 -19.31 8.24
C ASN A 761 5.14 -19.12 9.75
N LYS A 762 5.31 -20.19 10.54
CA LYS A 762 5.62 -20.09 11.98
C LYS A 762 7.00 -19.49 12.26
N LEU A 763 7.96 -19.69 11.35
CA LEU A 763 9.33 -19.18 11.46
C LEU A 763 9.50 -17.72 11.02
N GLN A 764 8.51 -17.10 10.37
CA GLN A 764 8.53 -15.69 9.95
C GLN A 764 8.93 -14.70 11.06
N PRO A 765 8.43 -14.78 12.32
CA PRO A 765 8.86 -13.88 13.39
C PRO A 765 10.32 -14.03 13.82
N TYR A 766 10.98 -15.09 13.35
CA TYR A 766 12.36 -15.47 13.66
C TYR A 766 13.29 -15.32 12.47
N THR A 767 12.98 -14.40 11.55
CA THR A 767 13.85 -14.05 10.43
C THR A 767 14.49 -12.68 10.59
N ILE A 768 15.65 -12.51 9.97
CA ILE A 768 16.32 -11.22 9.78
C ILE A 768 16.63 -11.00 8.29
N SER A 769 16.70 -9.73 7.89
CA SER A 769 17.07 -9.32 6.54
C SER A 769 18.57 -8.99 6.46
N ILE A 770 19.30 -9.68 5.58
CA ILE A 770 20.75 -9.47 5.34
C ILE A 770 20.98 -8.95 3.93
N TYR A 771 21.55 -7.75 3.78
CA TYR A 771 21.76 -7.08 2.48
C TYR A 771 22.94 -7.63 1.65
N ASN A 772 24.00 -8.12 2.31
CA ASN A 772 25.15 -8.70 1.63
C ASN A 772 25.38 -10.11 2.16
N LEU A 773 24.52 -11.05 1.74
CA LEU A 773 24.57 -12.43 2.21
C LEU A 773 25.91 -13.11 1.89
N ASN A 774 26.63 -12.65 0.86
CA ASN A 774 27.97 -13.14 0.51
C ASN A 774 28.95 -13.07 1.68
N ASP A 775 28.81 -12.08 2.58
CA ASP A 775 29.66 -11.92 3.78
C ASP A 775 29.29 -12.90 4.91
N PHE A 776 28.23 -13.68 4.73
CA PHE A 776 27.68 -14.63 5.70
C PHE A 776 27.46 -16.05 5.14
N GLU A 777 27.84 -16.33 3.88
CA GLU A 777 27.63 -17.65 3.26
C GLU A 777 28.30 -18.79 4.03
N ASP A 778 29.46 -18.52 4.63
CA ASP A 778 30.19 -19.45 5.48
C ASP A 778 29.55 -19.66 6.86
N LYS A 779 28.63 -18.76 7.25
CA LYS A 779 27.91 -18.74 8.53
C LYS A 779 26.49 -19.29 8.42
N LEU A 780 26.08 -19.79 7.25
CA LEU A 780 24.80 -20.46 7.07
C LEU A 780 24.92 -21.96 7.39
N VAL A 781 23.82 -22.52 7.91
CA VAL A 781 23.67 -23.96 8.11
C VAL A 781 23.68 -24.67 6.76
N LYS A 782 24.63 -25.61 6.58
CA LYS A 782 24.77 -26.39 5.34
C LYS A 782 24.10 -27.75 5.51
N ILE A 783 22.80 -27.80 5.21
CA ILE A 783 22.03 -29.04 5.13
C ILE A 783 21.53 -29.19 3.70
N ASP A 784 21.77 -30.37 3.12
CA ASP A 784 21.29 -30.66 1.79
C ASP A 784 19.76 -30.49 1.77
N GLY A 785 19.23 -29.59 0.93
CA GLY A 785 17.79 -29.48 0.64
C GLY A 785 17.21 -28.12 0.90
N LEU A 786 17.82 -27.36 1.80
CA LEU A 786 17.43 -25.98 2.10
C LEU A 786 17.45 -25.11 0.83
N ASP A 787 18.52 -25.24 0.01
CA ASP A 787 18.69 -24.49 -1.24
C ASP A 787 17.56 -24.74 -2.26
N ALA A 788 17.01 -25.96 -2.32
CA ALA A 788 15.92 -26.29 -3.24
C ALA A 788 14.62 -25.54 -2.91
N PHE A 789 14.46 -25.13 -1.64
CA PHE A 789 13.36 -24.31 -1.16
C PHE A 789 13.74 -22.83 -0.98
N GLY A 790 14.99 -22.46 -1.28
CA GLY A 790 15.52 -21.11 -1.04
C GLY A 790 15.59 -20.73 0.44
N ILE A 791 15.68 -21.72 1.33
CA ILE A 791 15.70 -21.51 2.78
C ILE A 791 17.13 -21.24 3.25
N LYS A 792 17.31 -20.19 4.06
CA LYS A 792 18.59 -19.82 4.64
C LYS A 792 18.45 -19.77 6.15
N ILE A 793 19.31 -20.50 6.86
CA ILE A 793 19.33 -20.55 8.33
C ILE A 793 20.74 -20.12 8.77
N LEU A 794 20.81 -19.15 9.67
CA LEU A 794 22.07 -18.69 10.25
C LEU A 794 22.54 -19.69 11.32
N ASN A 795 23.84 -19.96 11.41
CA ASN A 795 24.39 -20.75 12.50
C ASN A 795 24.04 -20.13 13.86
N GLU A 796 23.72 -20.98 14.83
CA GLU A 796 23.37 -20.58 16.21
C GLU A 796 24.44 -19.68 16.84
N SER A 797 25.72 -19.96 16.60
CA SER A 797 26.86 -19.19 17.13
C SER A 797 26.98 -17.76 16.57
N ASN A 798 26.22 -17.42 15.53
CA ASN A 798 26.21 -16.10 14.88
C ASN A 798 24.99 -15.25 15.23
N TYR A 799 24.19 -15.69 16.22
CA TYR A 799 23.07 -14.93 16.75
C TYR A 799 23.19 -14.80 18.28
N ASP A 800 23.34 -13.56 18.75
CA ASP A 800 23.51 -13.22 20.15
C ASP A 800 22.19 -12.78 20.82
N GLU A 801 22.04 -13.11 22.11
CA GLU A 801 20.84 -12.80 22.88
C GLU A 801 20.77 -11.33 23.32
N LYS A 802 21.89 -10.60 23.33
CA LYS A 802 21.90 -9.16 23.63
C LYS A 802 21.89 -8.29 22.39
N VAL A 803 22.58 -8.71 21.31
CA VAL A 803 22.77 -7.84 20.12
C VAL A 803 22.23 -8.40 18.80
N GLY A 804 21.72 -9.64 18.78
CA GLY A 804 21.21 -10.29 17.57
C GLY A 804 22.36 -10.76 16.65
N LEU A 805 22.25 -10.55 15.35
CA LEU A 805 23.26 -10.95 14.36
C LEU A 805 24.68 -10.47 14.72
N THR A 806 25.63 -11.41 14.79
CA THR A 806 27.07 -11.15 15.00
C THR A 806 27.91 -11.63 13.82
N GLU A 807 28.95 -10.87 13.48
CA GLU A 807 29.89 -11.24 12.42
C GLU A 807 30.90 -12.31 12.89
N GLU A 808 31.31 -12.28 14.16
CA GLU A 808 32.20 -13.28 14.78
C GLU A 808 31.40 -14.34 15.53
N SER A 809 31.89 -15.58 15.53
CA SER A 809 31.22 -16.69 16.21
C SER A 809 31.42 -16.61 17.73
N LYS A 810 30.38 -16.88 18.54
CA LYS A 810 30.49 -16.93 20.02
C LYS A 810 31.58 -17.87 20.54
N LEU A 811 32.05 -18.82 19.72
CA LEU A 811 33.10 -19.77 20.10
C LEU A 811 34.51 -19.14 20.05
N GLU A 812 34.72 -18.08 19.29
CA GLU A 812 36.01 -17.38 19.20
C GLU A 812 36.18 -16.30 20.27
N SER A 813 35.09 -15.70 20.76
CA SER A 813 35.13 -14.67 21.81
C SER A 813 35.50 -15.18 23.21
N PHE A 814 35.47 -16.49 23.44
CA PHE A 814 35.95 -17.12 24.70
C PHE A 814 37.41 -17.62 24.62
N LEU A 815 38.10 -17.40 23.50
CA LEU A 815 39.49 -17.83 23.27
C LEU A 815 40.51 -16.69 23.17
N ILE A 816 40.15 -15.46 23.58
CA ILE A 816 41.06 -14.31 23.70
C ILE A 816 41.21 -13.87 25.15
#